data_AF-B7KJQ8-F1
#
_entry.id   AF-B7KJQ8-F1
#
_cell.length_a   1.000
_cell.length_b   1.000
_cell.length_c   1.000
_cell.angle_alpha   90.00
_cell.angle_beta   90.00
_cell.angle_gamma   90.00
#
_symmetry.space_group_name_H-M   'P 1'
#
loop_
_entity.id
_entity.type
_entity.pdbx_description
1 polymer ?
#
loop_
_entity_poly.entity_id
_entity_poly.type
_entity_poly.pdbx_seq_one_letter_code
_entity_poly.pdbx_strand_id
1 'polypeptide(L)'
;MTNWAWVIGLNHYHRLQSLRGAIRDAELIRDFCLESNFEQIFYYSDNSPDLIAPNGSRQATQPTYTNLKAFLLDFFDSPQLQAGDNFWFFFSGHGVRHQGRDYLMPCDAHPLAIEDTALSLNYITETLRRSGADNIILLLDACRNDESRNGLGIGGEKHQGVITISSCSPSEKSYEIPLSNEIFQGSFTTALLEGLRIRGEGNCATVERLYQHLTYRVPQINQQYKKPPQFPYLMAEPPSKMHYILLPQNATLRDAEPLRKEALKAEVKEDYQLARQLWIRVLEVSWRDYEAIEGIERIARKILTQPQQVPIPPTPSLSDAARGLQPIADKMLTQPKTEKPQPFFLQDSPLAVCSYLNEVGLKTRDYKDLLGDGNYSCSSPYQELGEKSSGLKNNIAYYVSGSLTNITELKIVLNVNQPNQAQSAHQTMVNYGNILLKKAIGMNFTQEILKALELGTPNSWNFNNYTILVIREDWINGKGYEIKLIIKSKNITDKSVLSSTGEIEFKSEKGVDYTQLRDFLKQGKWKEADQETSRVMCQAANRTSEGWLRVEDINNFPCEDLRTINQLWLHYSKGKFGFSVQAEIYHSLGGTREYNREIWEKFCDRVGWRKEGDWLCHYDLTFSLEDAPRDHLPGFGAGVFWSGDVGAGAEDVWLWCGMGLFSRVKTCNL
;
A
#
# COMPACT_ATOMS: atom_id res chain seq x y z
N MET A 1 -25.61 -8.10 -1.97
CA MET A 1 -24.75 -8.61 -3.05
C MET A 1 -25.34 -9.84 -3.71
N THR A 2 -25.83 -9.68 -4.94
CA THR A 2 -26.10 -10.73 -5.92
C THR A 2 -24.85 -10.92 -6.78
N ASN A 3 -24.55 -12.15 -7.24
CA ASN A 3 -23.48 -12.45 -8.17
C ASN A 3 -24.03 -13.08 -9.45
N TRP A 4 -23.84 -12.40 -10.59
CA TRP A 4 -24.08 -12.97 -11.91
C TRP A 4 -22.77 -13.33 -12.59
N ALA A 5 -22.77 -14.36 -13.44
CA ALA A 5 -21.60 -14.79 -14.20
C ALA A 5 -21.93 -15.00 -15.68
N TRP A 6 -21.04 -14.54 -16.57
CA TRP A 6 -21.00 -14.95 -17.97
C TRP A 6 -19.65 -15.62 -18.24
N VAL A 7 -19.70 -16.89 -18.63
CA VAL A 7 -18.56 -17.81 -18.63
C VAL A 7 -18.45 -18.44 -20.02
N ILE A 8 -17.36 -18.11 -20.73
CA ILE A 8 -17.13 -18.49 -22.13
C ILE A 8 -15.87 -19.37 -22.22
N GLY A 9 -15.96 -20.50 -22.93
CA GLY A 9 -14.84 -21.40 -23.21
C GLY A 9 -14.88 -21.97 -24.62
N LEU A 10 -13.80 -21.77 -25.39
CA LEU A 10 -13.75 -22.04 -26.84
C LEU A 10 -12.56 -22.94 -27.21
N ASN A 11 -12.82 -24.16 -27.69
CA ASN A 11 -11.74 -25.02 -28.20
C ASN A 11 -11.65 -24.97 -29.74
N HIS A 12 -12.77 -25.04 -30.44
CA HIS A 12 -12.81 -25.19 -31.90
C HIS A 12 -13.05 -23.84 -32.59
N TYR A 13 -12.16 -23.51 -33.52
CA TYR A 13 -12.22 -22.30 -34.32
C TYR A 13 -12.28 -22.65 -35.81
N HIS A 14 -13.10 -21.94 -36.58
CA HIS A 14 -13.22 -22.17 -38.03
C HIS A 14 -11.96 -21.76 -38.81
N ARG A 15 -11.19 -20.81 -38.28
CA ARG A 15 -10.08 -20.13 -38.99
C ARG A 15 -8.84 -19.85 -38.13
N LEU A 16 -8.85 -20.28 -36.87
CA LEU A 16 -7.72 -20.16 -35.94
C LEU A 16 -7.29 -21.55 -35.47
N GLN A 17 -6.13 -21.65 -34.82
CA GLN A 17 -5.67 -22.90 -34.22
C GLN A 17 -6.60 -23.33 -33.06
N SER A 18 -7.05 -24.58 -33.06
CA SER A 18 -7.85 -25.12 -31.95
C SER A 18 -7.08 -25.19 -30.63
N LEU A 19 -7.78 -24.90 -29.54
CA LEU A 19 -7.35 -25.08 -28.15
C LEU A 19 -7.89 -26.43 -27.60
N ARG A 20 -7.52 -26.80 -26.37
CA ARG A 20 -7.85 -28.11 -25.77
C ARG A 20 -8.50 -28.00 -24.39
N GLY A 21 -8.08 -27.04 -23.57
CA GLY A 21 -8.52 -26.85 -22.19
C GLY A 21 -9.56 -25.76 -21.99
N ALA A 22 -9.75 -24.86 -22.96
CA ALA A 22 -10.58 -23.66 -22.79
C ALA A 22 -12.06 -23.96 -22.49
N ILE A 23 -12.65 -25.02 -23.07
CA ILE A 23 -13.98 -25.49 -22.65
C ILE A 23 -13.97 -25.93 -21.18
N ARG A 24 -12.99 -26.77 -20.78
CA ARG A 24 -12.87 -27.30 -19.42
C ARG A 24 -12.70 -26.18 -18.39
N ASP A 25 -11.92 -25.16 -18.72
CA ASP A 25 -11.72 -23.98 -17.88
C ASP A 25 -13.07 -23.29 -17.58
N ALA A 26 -13.87 -23.07 -18.62
CA ALA A 26 -15.20 -22.49 -18.49
C ALA A 26 -16.18 -23.40 -17.75
N GLU A 27 -16.11 -24.73 -17.93
CA GLU A 27 -16.91 -25.69 -17.17
C GLU A 27 -16.60 -25.63 -15.67
N LEU A 28 -15.31 -25.62 -15.30
CA LEU A 28 -14.89 -25.59 -13.90
C LEU A 28 -15.20 -24.25 -13.22
N ILE A 29 -15.18 -23.13 -13.96
CA ILE A 29 -15.60 -21.82 -13.46
C ILE A 29 -17.13 -21.76 -13.31
N ARG A 30 -17.90 -22.28 -14.27
CA ARG A 30 -19.36 -22.46 -14.15
C ARG A 30 -19.70 -23.29 -12.91
N ASP A 31 -18.99 -24.40 -12.70
CA ASP A 31 -19.24 -25.30 -11.57
C ASP A 31 -18.86 -24.65 -10.23
N PHE A 32 -17.77 -23.87 -10.18
CA PHE A 32 -17.46 -23.03 -9.02
C PHE A 32 -18.55 -21.96 -8.74
N CYS A 33 -19.12 -21.35 -9.79
CA CYS A 33 -20.22 -20.40 -9.64
C CYS A 33 -21.49 -21.09 -9.09
N LEU A 34 -21.80 -22.31 -9.53
CA LEU A 34 -22.88 -23.13 -8.97
C LEU A 34 -22.61 -23.49 -7.50
N GLU A 35 -21.41 -23.99 -7.17
CA GLU A 35 -20.96 -24.27 -5.79
C GLU A 35 -21.05 -23.04 -4.87
N SER A 36 -20.86 -21.86 -5.43
CA SER A 36 -20.87 -20.58 -4.70
C SER A 36 -22.23 -19.88 -4.66
N ASN A 37 -23.29 -20.50 -5.21
CA ASN A 37 -24.66 -19.97 -5.28
C ASN A 37 -24.77 -18.63 -6.04
N PHE A 38 -24.08 -18.48 -7.18
CA PHE A 38 -24.35 -17.39 -8.11
C PHE A 38 -25.80 -17.48 -8.61
N GLU A 39 -26.55 -16.38 -8.53
CA GLU A 39 -27.99 -16.34 -8.83
C GLU A 39 -28.29 -16.50 -10.31
N GLN A 40 -27.35 -16.18 -11.20
CA GLN A 40 -27.51 -16.38 -12.63
C GLN A 40 -26.15 -16.66 -13.30
N ILE A 41 -26.12 -17.70 -14.13
CA ILE A 41 -24.89 -18.18 -14.79
C ILE A 41 -25.18 -18.43 -16.27
N PHE A 42 -24.56 -17.62 -17.11
CA PHE A 42 -24.64 -17.72 -18.57
C PHE A 42 -23.41 -18.49 -19.07
N TYR A 43 -23.58 -19.74 -19.48
CA TYR A 43 -22.49 -20.61 -19.93
C TYR A 43 -22.50 -20.77 -21.46
N TYR A 44 -21.37 -20.45 -22.09
CA TYR A 44 -21.17 -20.44 -23.54
C TYR A 44 -19.94 -21.28 -23.90
N SER A 45 -20.12 -22.35 -24.69
CA SER A 45 -19.02 -23.15 -25.23
C SER A 45 -19.44 -23.85 -26.52
N ASP A 46 -18.49 -24.49 -27.20
CA ASP A 46 -18.70 -25.17 -28.48
C ASP A 46 -19.90 -26.13 -28.49
N ASN A 47 -20.22 -26.72 -27.32
CA ASN A 47 -21.27 -27.72 -27.11
C ASN A 47 -22.24 -27.38 -25.97
N SER A 48 -22.30 -26.11 -25.51
CA SER A 48 -23.22 -25.71 -24.43
C SER A 48 -24.68 -25.79 -24.88
N PRO A 49 -25.64 -26.06 -23.97
CA PRO A 49 -27.07 -26.05 -24.29
C PRO A 49 -27.58 -24.62 -24.53
N ASP A 50 -28.60 -24.47 -25.37
CA ASP A 50 -29.28 -23.19 -25.60
C ASP A 50 -29.81 -22.60 -24.28
N LEU A 51 -29.73 -21.28 -24.14
CA LEU A 51 -30.33 -20.52 -23.04
C LEU A 51 -31.72 -20.03 -23.41
N ILE A 52 -32.55 -19.79 -22.38
CA ILE A 52 -33.81 -19.06 -22.52
C ILE A 52 -33.61 -17.66 -21.91
N ALA A 53 -33.79 -16.63 -22.72
CA ALA A 53 -33.69 -15.24 -22.29
C ALA A 53 -34.90 -14.80 -21.46
N PRO A 54 -34.82 -13.71 -20.67
CA PRO A 54 -35.93 -13.21 -19.85
C PRO A 54 -37.20 -12.87 -20.65
N ASN A 55 -37.04 -12.53 -21.93
CA ASN A 55 -38.14 -12.30 -22.88
C ASN A 55 -38.77 -13.60 -23.45
N GLY A 56 -38.31 -14.78 -23.00
CA GLY A 56 -38.76 -16.10 -23.45
C GLY A 56 -38.13 -16.59 -24.75
N SER A 57 -37.24 -15.83 -25.40
CA SER A 57 -36.56 -16.26 -26.61
C SER A 57 -35.51 -17.35 -26.31
N ARG A 58 -35.29 -18.26 -27.26
CA ARG A 58 -34.21 -19.25 -27.19
C ARG A 58 -32.98 -18.66 -27.86
N GLN A 59 -31.85 -18.62 -27.15
CA GLN A 59 -30.57 -18.18 -27.66
C GLN A 59 -29.58 -19.34 -27.75
N ALA A 60 -28.94 -19.48 -28.91
CA ALA A 60 -27.85 -20.43 -29.10
C ALA A 60 -26.59 -19.96 -28.35
N THR A 61 -25.96 -20.86 -27.60
CA THR A 61 -24.81 -20.56 -26.74
C THR A 61 -23.45 -20.92 -27.35
N GLN A 62 -23.45 -21.47 -28.58
CA GLN A 62 -22.21 -21.62 -29.33
C GLN A 62 -21.56 -20.24 -29.51
N PRO A 63 -20.28 -20.01 -29.17
CA PRO A 63 -19.75 -18.65 -28.99
C PRO A 63 -19.27 -18.05 -30.32
N THR A 64 -20.23 -17.83 -31.22
CA THR A 64 -20.06 -17.06 -32.47
C THR A 64 -20.15 -15.56 -32.19
N TYR A 65 -19.62 -14.72 -33.09
CA TYR A 65 -19.75 -13.27 -33.01
C TYR A 65 -21.21 -12.85 -32.87
N THR A 66 -22.09 -13.42 -33.69
CA THR A 66 -23.53 -13.11 -33.71
C THR A 66 -24.20 -13.47 -32.38
N ASN A 67 -23.96 -14.67 -31.84
CA ASN A 67 -24.62 -15.13 -30.61
C ASN A 67 -24.15 -14.33 -29.39
N LEU A 68 -22.85 -14.10 -29.27
CA LEU A 68 -22.26 -13.34 -28.16
C LEU A 68 -22.68 -11.86 -28.20
N LYS A 69 -22.80 -11.27 -29.39
CA LYS A 69 -23.31 -9.90 -29.57
C LYS A 69 -24.81 -9.79 -29.32
N ALA A 70 -25.60 -10.78 -29.76
CA ALA A 70 -27.03 -10.84 -29.47
C ALA A 70 -27.30 -10.97 -27.97
N PHE A 71 -26.53 -11.80 -27.25
CA PHE A 71 -26.61 -11.90 -25.79
C PHE A 71 -26.35 -10.55 -25.11
N LEU A 72 -25.28 -9.84 -25.51
CA LEU A 72 -24.95 -8.51 -24.96
C LEU A 72 -26.06 -7.48 -25.17
N LEU A 73 -26.75 -7.52 -26.31
CA LEU A 73 -27.89 -6.64 -26.60
C LEU A 73 -29.14 -7.05 -25.81
N ASP A 74 -29.51 -8.33 -25.84
CA ASP A 74 -30.77 -8.81 -25.27
C ASP A 74 -30.80 -8.80 -23.73
N PHE A 75 -29.64 -8.94 -23.06
CA PHE A 75 -29.57 -9.06 -21.60
C PHE A 75 -29.16 -7.78 -20.86
N PHE A 76 -28.45 -6.84 -21.50
CA PHE A 76 -27.84 -5.68 -20.82
C PHE A 76 -28.25 -4.31 -21.38
N ASP A 77 -29.21 -4.24 -22.30
CA ASP A 77 -29.82 -2.96 -22.71
C ASP A 77 -30.80 -2.39 -21.65
N SER A 78 -30.95 -3.07 -20.52
CA SER A 78 -31.65 -2.58 -19.32
C SER A 78 -30.91 -2.96 -18.03
N PRO A 79 -30.99 -2.15 -16.95
CA PRO A 79 -30.44 -2.53 -15.65
C PRO A 79 -31.21 -3.73 -15.06
N GLN A 80 -30.49 -4.79 -14.74
CA GLN A 80 -31.00 -6.02 -14.11
C GLN A 80 -30.42 -6.23 -12.70
N LEU A 81 -29.32 -5.55 -12.38
CA LEU A 81 -28.58 -5.60 -11.12
C LEU A 81 -28.56 -4.23 -10.44
N GLN A 82 -28.20 -4.19 -9.15
CA GLN A 82 -28.24 -3.00 -8.32
C GLN A 82 -26.85 -2.61 -7.78
N ALA A 83 -26.77 -1.40 -7.22
CA ALA A 83 -25.57 -0.93 -6.54
C ALA A 83 -25.23 -1.82 -5.33
N GLY A 84 -24.09 -2.50 -5.41
CA GLY A 84 -23.66 -3.54 -4.47
C GLY A 84 -23.48 -4.91 -5.15
N ASP A 85 -24.10 -5.15 -6.30
CA ASP A 85 -24.02 -6.45 -6.99
C ASP A 85 -22.77 -6.61 -7.86
N ASN A 86 -22.39 -7.87 -8.08
CA ASN A 86 -21.24 -8.28 -8.86
C ASN A 86 -21.66 -8.92 -10.19
N PHE A 87 -20.94 -8.58 -11.26
CA PHE A 87 -20.97 -9.28 -12.52
C PHE A 87 -19.58 -9.83 -12.85
N TRP A 88 -19.46 -11.15 -12.95
CA TRP A 88 -18.24 -11.85 -13.31
C TRP A 88 -18.27 -12.21 -14.79
N PHE A 89 -17.24 -11.83 -15.53
CA PHE A 89 -17.01 -12.23 -16.91
C PHE A 89 -15.75 -13.09 -16.96
N PHE A 90 -15.91 -14.36 -17.33
CA PHE A 90 -14.80 -15.28 -17.56
C PHE A 90 -14.73 -15.66 -19.04
N PHE A 91 -13.54 -15.59 -19.62
CA PHE A 91 -13.27 -16.03 -20.98
C PHE A 91 -11.98 -16.85 -21.04
N SER A 92 -12.06 -18.09 -21.54
CA SER A 92 -10.90 -18.88 -21.96
C SER A 92 -10.96 -19.11 -23.48
N GLY A 93 -9.89 -18.78 -24.20
CA GLY A 93 -9.89 -18.78 -25.67
C GLY A 93 -8.75 -17.99 -26.33
N HIS A 94 -8.93 -17.59 -27.59
CA HIS A 94 -8.02 -16.66 -28.29
C HIS A 94 -8.39 -15.20 -28.06
N GLY A 95 -7.37 -14.37 -27.82
CA GLY A 95 -7.48 -12.92 -27.77
C GLY A 95 -6.41 -12.24 -28.62
N VAL A 96 -6.75 -11.10 -29.24
CA VAL A 96 -5.82 -10.35 -30.10
C VAL A 96 -5.90 -8.85 -29.81
N ARG A 97 -4.75 -8.18 -29.85
CA ARG A 97 -4.68 -6.71 -29.83
C ARG A 97 -4.54 -6.20 -31.26
N HIS A 98 -5.51 -5.40 -31.71
CA HIS A 98 -5.55 -4.84 -33.05
C HIS A 98 -5.75 -3.32 -32.97
N GLN A 99 -4.92 -2.55 -33.70
CA GLN A 99 -4.95 -1.08 -33.71
C GLN A 99 -5.01 -0.42 -32.31
N GLY A 100 -4.34 -1.04 -31.33
CA GLY A 100 -4.28 -0.53 -29.95
C GLY A 100 -5.50 -0.86 -29.08
N ARG A 101 -6.49 -1.61 -29.59
CA ARG A 101 -7.67 -2.11 -28.87
C ARG A 101 -7.58 -3.61 -28.65
N ASP A 102 -8.22 -4.07 -27.58
CA ASP A 102 -8.25 -5.49 -27.22
C ASP A 102 -9.53 -6.17 -27.71
N TYR A 103 -9.38 -7.36 -28.31
CA TYR A 103 -10.48 -8.15 -28.87
C TYR A 103 -10.42 -9.60 -28.38
N LEU A 104 -11.59 -10.15 -28.05
CA LEU A 104 -11.80 -11.59 -27.87
C LEU A 104 -12.23 -12.19 -29.21
N MET A 105 -11.75 -13.39 -29.53
CA MET A 105 -12.05 -14.08 -30.79
C MET A 105 -13.16 -15.13 -30.59
N PRO A 106 -14.35 -14.94 -31.17
CA PRO A 106 -15.35 -15.98 -31.36
C PRO A 106 -14.86 -17.16 -32.22
N CYS A 107 -15.60 -18.29 -32.22
CA CYS A 107 -15.23 -19.46 -33.04
C CYS A 107 -15.25 -19.19 -34.55
N ASP A 108 -16.07 -18.24 -35.01
CA ASP A 108 -16.22 -17.82 -36.42
C ASP A 108 -15.36 -16.61 -36.80
N ALA A 109 -14.53 -16.09 -35.89
CA ALA A 109 -13.68 -14.93 -36.12
C ALA A 109 -12.70 -15.13 -37.30
N HIS A 110 -12.42 -14.04 -38.02
CA HIS A 110 -11.53 -14.03 -39.18
C HIS A 110 -10.24 -13.27 -38.86
N PRO A 111 -9.04 -13.87 -38.96
CA PRO A 111 -7.79 -13.25 -38.53
C PRO A 111 -7.44 -11.94 -39.28
N LEU A 112 -7.94 -11.78 -40.51
CA LEU A 112 -7.75 -10.56 -41.31
C LEU A 112 -8.91 -9.54 -41.23
N ALA A 113 -9.99 -9.84 -40.52
CA ALA A 113 -11.18 -8.96 -40.40
C ALA A 113 -11.62 -8.86 -38.93
N ILE A 114 -10.66 -8.54 -38.06
CA ILE A 114 -10.80 -8.54 -36.60
C ILE A 114 -11.91 -7.58 -36.16
N GLU A 115 -11.96 -6.37 -36.71
CA GLU A 115 -12.94 -5.35 -36.29
C GLU A 115 -14.40 -5.75 -36.59
N ASP A 116 -14.63 -6.51 -37.67
CA ASP A 116 -15.96 -6.96 -38.10
C ASP A 116 -16.40 -8.29 -37.44
N THR A 117 -15.44 -9.13 -37.03
CA THR A 117 -15.69 -10.54 -36.64
C THR A 117 -15.21 -10.92 -35.23
N ALA A 118 -14.52 -10.03 -34.53
CA ALA A 118 -14.09 -10.20 -33.14
C ALA A 118 -14.80 -9.20 -32.21
N LEU A 119 -14.89 -9.52 -30.92
CA LEU A 119 -15.59 -8.69 -29.94
C LEU A 119 -14.61 -7.83 -29.16
N SER A 120 -14.73 -6.51 -29.30
CA SER A 120 -13.89 -5.55 -28.56
C SER A 120 -14.20 -5.61 -27.06
N LEU A 121 -13.15 -5.66 -26.24
CA LEU A 121 -13.24 -5.68 -24.79
C LEU A 121 -13.82 -4.38 -24.22
N ASN A 122 -13.60 -3.23 -24.87
CA ASN A 122 -14.33 -1.99 -24.58
C ASN A 122 -15.84 -2.17 -24.76
N TYR A 123 -16.29 -2.73 -25.89
CA TYR A 123 -17.72 -2.93 -26.16
C TYR A 123 -18.37 -3.86 -25.13
N ILE A 124 -17.68 -4.94 -24.76
CA ILE A 124 -18.10 -5.85 -23.68
C ILE A 124 -18.22 -5.07 -22.36
N THR A 125 -17.16 -4.38 -21.92
CA THR A 125 -17.15 -3.68 -20.62
C THR A 125 -18.14 -2.53 -20.54
N GLU A 126 -18.28 -1.71 -21.59
CA GLU A 126 -19.29 -0.65 -21.68
C GLU A 126 -20.72 -1.21 -21.59
N THR A 127 -20.96 -2.38 -22.19
CA THR A 127 -22.29 -3.02 -22.17
C THR A 127 -22.56 -3.67 -20.82
N LEU A 128 -21.60 -4.41 -20.25
CA LEU A 128 -21.74 -5.00 -18.91
C LEU A 128 -21.93 -3.94 -17.82
N ARG A 129 -21.36 -2.74 -17.96
CA ARG A 129 -21.62 -1.61 -17.05
C ARG A 129 -23.07 -1.08 -17.09
N ARG A 130 -23.86 -1.38 -18.14
CA ARG A 130 -25.29 -1.04 -18.22
C ARG A 130 -26.19 -2.02 -17.46
N SER A 131 -25.66 -3.18 -17.06
CA SER A 131 -26.37 -4.15 -16.22
C SER A 131 -26.85 -3.59 -14.88
N GLY A 132 -26.23 -2.50 -14.39
CA GLY A 132 -26.51 -1.91 -13.07
C GLY A 132 -25.63 -2.44 -11.94
N ALA A 133 -24.79 -3.46 -12.19
CA ALA A 133 -23.81 -3.97 -11.23
C ALA A 133 -22.75 -2.91 -10.87
N ASP A 134 -22.37 -2.85 -9.59
CA ASP A 134 -21.35 -1.93 -9.08
C ASP A 134 -19.92 -2.47 -9.33
N ASN A 135 -19.79 -3.79 -9.48
CA ASN A 135 -18.53 -4.46 -9.82
C ASN A 135 -18.67 -5.28 -11.09
N ILE A 136 -17.89 -4.92 -12.11
CA ILE A 136 -17.62 -5.79 -13.24
C ILE A 136 -16.22 -6.38 -13.03
N ILE A 137 -16.12 -7.69 -12.95
CA ILE A 137 -14.87 -8.44 -12.77
C ILE A 137 -14.61 -9.27 -14.02
N LEU A 138 -13.56 -8.94 -14.77
CA LEU A 138 -13.09 -9.66 -15.94
C LEU A 138 -11.95 -10.60 -15.56
N LEU A 139 -12.07 -11.87 -15.95
CA LEU A 139 -11.08 -12.92 -15.76
C LEU A 139 -10.76 -13.52 -17.15
N LEU A 140 -9.59 -13.21 -17.68
CA LEU A 140 -9.25 -13.44 -19.10
C LEU A 140 -8.12 -14.47 -19.25
N ASP A 141 -8.49 -15.74 -19.45
CA ASP A 141 -7.57 -16.83 -19.80
C ASP A 141 -7.35 -16.92 -21.32
N ALA A 142 -6.88 -15.82 -21.91
CA ALA A 142 -6.71 -15.70 -23.35
C ALA A 142 -5.26 -15.93 -23.80
N CYS A 143 -5.07 -16.81 -24.79
CA CYS A 143 -3.81 -16.94 -25.52
C CYS A 143 -3.60 -15.74 -26.46
N ARG A 144 -2.34 -15.29 -26.55
CA ARG A 144 -1.88 -14.17 -27.39
C ARG A 144 -1.04 -14.78 -28.53
N ASN A 145 -1.55 -14.75 -29.77
CA ASN A 145 -0.88 -15.42 -30.90
C ASN A 145 -0.10 -14.44 -31.81
N ASP A 146 1.08 -14.86 -32.27
CA ASP A 146 2.08 -14.02 -32.95
C ASP A 146 1.80 -13.80 -34.45
N GLU A 147 0.83 -12.95 -34.78
CA GLU A 147 0.70 -12.42 -36.16
C GLU A 147 0.82 -10.90 -36.26
N SER A 148 0.81 -10.16 -35.15
CA SER A 148 1.18 -8.74 -35.16
C SER A 148 2.69 -8.56 -34.96
N ARG A 149 3.34 -7.78 -35.84
CA ARG A 149 4.77 -7.42 -35.75
C ARG A 149 5.16 -6.66 -34.46
N ASN A 150 4.19 -6.34 -33.59
CA ASN A 150 4.37 -5.53 -32.41
C ASN A 150 4.42 -6.33 -31.10
N GLY A 151 4.19 -7.65 -31.11
CA GLY A 151 4.41 -8.55 -29.96
C GLY A 151 3.55 -8.28 -28.71
N LEU A 152 2.49 -7.47 -28.81
CA LEU A 152 1.58 -7.14 -27.72
C LEU A 152 0.25 -7.88 -27.89
N GLY A 153 -0.20 -8.54 -26.82
CA GLY A 153 -1.54 -9.13 -26.74
C GLY A 153 -2.53 -8.28 -25.92
N ILE A 154 -3.66 -8.88 -25.51
CA ILE A 154 -4.77 -8.18 -24.83
C ILE A 154 -4.49 -7.77 -23.36
N GLY A 155 -5.37 -6.98 -22.74
CA GLY A 155 -5.25 -6.55 -21.34
C GLY A 155 -4.34 -5.35 -21.12
N GLY A 156 -4.06 -4.58 -22.18
CA GLY A 156 -3.31 -3.31 -22.10
C GLY A 156 -4.21 -2.07 -22.20
N GLU A 157 -5.51 -2.25 -22.44
CA GLU A 157 -6.51 -1.18 -22.51
C GLU A 157 -7.15 -0.89 -21.14
N LYS A 158 -7.42 0.40 -20.83
CA LYS A 158 -7.98 0.81 -19.54
C LYS A 158 -9.50 0.93 -19.57
N HIS A 159 -10.18 0.10 -18.78
CA HIS A 159 -11.64 0.09 -18.67
C HIS A 159 -12.09 0.70 -17.33
N GLN A 160 -12.62 1.94 -17.36
CA GLN A 160 -13.03 2.66 -16.16
C GLN A 160 -14.18 1.92 -15.43
N GLY A 161 -14.07 1.78 -14.11
CA GLY A 161 -15.08 1.13 -13.25
C GLY A 161 -14.98 -0.39 -13.19
N VAL A 162 -14.01 -1.00 -13.88
CA VAL A 162 -13.86 -2.45 -14.06
C VAL A 162 -12.62 -2.96 -13.32
N ILE A 163 -12.71 -4.20 -12.82
CA ILE A 163 -11.57 -4.99 -12.35
C ILE A 163 -11.26 -6.00 -13.45
N THR A 164 -10.02 -6.08 -13.92
CA THR A 164 -9.60 -7.03 -14.97
C THR A 164 -8.36 -7.76 -14.52
N ILE A 165 -8.42 -9.09 -14.46
CA ILE A 165 -7.28 -9.98 -14.24
C ILE A 165 -7.07 -10.78 -15.52
N SER A 166 -5.97 -10.48 -16.22
CA SER A 166 -5.51 -11.24 -17.38
C SER A 166 -4.58 -12.37 -16.94
N SER A 167 -4.65 -13.51 -17.61
CA SER A 167 -3.85 -14.71 -17.31
C SER A 167 -2.34 -14.55 -17.47
N CYS A 168 -1.90 -13.54 -18.20
CA CYS A 168 -0.50 -13.31 -18.56
C CYS A 168 -0.27 -11.82 -18.85
N SER A 169 0.97 -11.35 -18.72
CA SER A 169 1.34 -9.95 -18.93
C SER A 169 1.31 -9.55 -20.43
N PRO A 170 1.26 -8.24 -20.76
CA PRO A 170 1.14 -7.74 -22.14
C PRO A 170 2.04 -8.40 -23.21
N SER A 171 3.25 -8.80 -22.81
CA SER A 171 4.33 -9.38 -23.63
C SER A 171 4.50 -10.90 -23.53
N GLU A 172 3.60 -11.60 -22.85
CA GLU A 172 3.72 -13.05 -22.56
C GLU A 172 2.69 -13.87 -23.33
N LYS A 173 2.41 -15.11 -22.89
CA LYS A 173 1.32 -15.96 -23.39
C LYS A 173 0.65 -16.70 -22.24
N SER A 174 -0.62 -17.07 -22.39
CA SER A 174 -1.24 -18.08 -21.51
C SER A 174 -0.89 -19.49 -22.02
N TYR A 175 -0.92 -20.47 -21.11
CA TYR A 175 -0.52 -21.85 -21.41
C TYR A 175 -1.51 -22.88 -20.84
N GLU A 176 -1.93 -23.80 -21.71
CA GLU A 176 -2.65 -25.01 -21.32
C GLU A 176 -1.67 -26.05 -20.75
N ILE A 177 -1.96 -26.59 -19.57
CA ILE A 177 -1.24 -27.71 -18.94
C ILE A 177 -1.93 -29.05 -19.20
N PRO A 178 -1.19 -30.13 -19.51
CA PRO A 178 -1.75 -31.47 -19.64
C PRO A 178 -1.93 -32.10 -18.25
N LEU A 179 -3.17 -32.33 -17.84
CA LEU A 179 -3.49 -33.11 -16.62
C LEU A 179 -3.47 -34.62 -16.90
N SER A 180 -3.76 -35.02 -18.13
CA SER A 180 -3.57 -36.37 -18.66
C SER A 180 -3.28 -36.31 -20.17
N ASN A 181 -3.22 -37.45 -20.86
CA ASN A 181 -3.03 -37.48 -22.32
C ASN A 181 -4.16 -36.77 -23.10
N GLU A 182 -5.38 -36.73 -22.54
CA GLU A 182 -6.58 -36.19 -23.19
C GLU A 182 -7.15 -34.96 -22.48
N ILE A 183 -6.78 -34.73 -21.21
CA ILE A 183 -7.32 -33.64 -20.39
C ILE A 183 -6.30 -32.50 -20.30
N PHE A 184 -6.70 -31.32 -20.75
CA PHE A 184 -5.95 -30.07 -20.68
C PHE A 184 -6.74 -29.02 -19.89
N GLN A 185 -6.04 -28.09 -19.25
CA GLN A 185 -6.62 -27.00 -18.45
C GLN A 185 -5.71 -25.77 -18.52
N GLY A 186 -6.22 -24.55 -18.43
CA GLY A 186 -5.41 -23.33 -18.32
C GLY A 186 -4.63 -23.30 -17.01
N SER A 187 -3.35 -22.93 -17.05
CA SER A 187 -2.53 -22.74 -15.84
C SER A 187 -3.10 -21.65 -14.92
N PHE A 188 -3.57 -20.55 -15.53
CA PHE A 188 -4.27 -19.48 -14.85
C PHE A 188 -5.58 -19.95 -14.25
N THR A 189 -6.45 -20.59 -15.02
CA THR A 189 -7.73 -21.12 -14.49
C THR A 189 -7.52 -22.13 -13.36
N THR A 190 -6.44 -22.92 -13.41
CA THR A 190 -6.05 -23.83 -12.32
C THR A 190 -5.73 -23.05 -11.03
N ALA A 191 -4.84 -22.06 -11.08
CA ALA A 191 -4.52 -21.22 -9.92
C ALA A 191 -5.73 -20.40 -9.42
N LEU A 192 -6.57 -19.90 -10.34
CA LEU A 192 -7.78 -19.14 -10.03
C LEU A 192 -8.75 -19.96 -9.18
N LEU A 193 -9.01 -21.20 -9.60
CA LEU A 193 -9.90 -22.12 -8.89
C LEU A 193 -9.32 -22.64 -7.57
N GLU A 194 -8.00 -22.79 -7.47
CA GLU A 194 -7.32 -23.06 -6.21
C GLU A 194 -7.54 -21.88 -5.24
N GLY A 195 -7.14 -20.66 -5.65
CA GLY A 195 -7.25 -19.44 -4.84
C GLY A 195 -8.67 -19.12 -4.36
N LEU A 196 -9.66 -19.17 -5.25
CA LEU A 196 -11.08 -18.93 -4.94
C LEU A 196 -11.65 -19.95 -3.92
N ARG A 197 -11.05 -21.14 -3.81
CA ARG A 197 -11.49 -22.20 -2.89
C ARG A 197 -10.75 -22.19 -1.54
N ILE A 198 -9.66 -21.40 -1.38
CA ILE A 198 -8.94 -21.30 -0.09
C ILE A 198 -9.87 -20.77 1.01
N ARG A 199 -9.81 -21.41 2.18
CA ARG A 199 -10.55 -21.04 3.41
C ARG A 199 -9.55 -20.73 4.54
N GLY A 200 -10.05 -20.15 5.64
CA GLY A 200 -9.19 -19.71 6.76
C GLY A 200 -8.48 -18.40 6.46
N GLU A 201 -7.39 -18.10 7.18
CA GLU A 201 -6.75 -16.78 7.13
C GLU A 201 -6.09 -16.47 5.77
N GLY A 202 -5.52 -17.48 5.10
CA GLY A 202 -4.91 -17.35 3.76
C GLY A 202 -5.90 -17.27 2.58
N ASN A 203 -7.19 -17.01 2.82
CA ASN A 203 -8.19 -17.00 1.75
C ASN A 203 -8.01 -15.83 0.75
N CYS A 204 -8.68 -15.92 -0.40
CA CYS A 204 -8.63 -14.92 -1.47
C CYS A 204 -9.92 -14.06 -1.57
N ALA A 205 -10.48 -13.59 -0.44
CA ALA A 205 -11.76 -12.88 -0.47
C ALA A 205 -11.72 -11.47 -1.09
N THR A 206 -10.54 -10.87 -1.29
CA THR A 206 -10.37 -9.56 -1.95
C THR A 206 -9.69 -9.70 -3.32
N VAL A 207 -9.90 -8.72 -4.20
CA VAL A 207 -9.22 -8.63 -5.51
C VAL A 207 -7.69 -8.71 -5.35
N GLU A 208 -7.16 -7.96 -4.39
CA GLU A 208 -5.73 -7.94 -4.04
C GLU A 208 -5.19 -9.33 -3.65
N ARG A 209 -5.82 -10.02 -2.70
CA ARG A 209 -5.37 -11.35 -2.25
C ARG A 209 -5.48 -12.42 -3.35
N LEU A 210 -6.57 -12.38 -4.14
CA LEU A 210 -6.70 -13.27 -5.29
C LEU A 210 -5.59 -13.03 -6.32
N TYR A 211 -5.27 -11.76 -6.61
CA TYR A 211 -4.19 -11.43 -7.54
C TYR A 211 -2.80 -11.81 -7.02
N GLN A 212 -2.51 -11.62 -5.72
CA GLN A 212 -1.28 -12.09 -5.09
C GLN A 212 -1.13 -13.61 -5.25
N HIS A 213 -2.17 -14.39 -4.94
CA HIS A 213 -2.18 -15.84 -5.12
C HIS A 213 -1.89 -16.24 -6.57
N LEU A 214 -2.59 -15.61 -7.53
CA LEU A 214 -2.40 -15.86 -8.97
C LEU A 214 -0.98 -15.54 -9.44
N THR A 215 -0.41 -14.42 -9.00
CA THR A 215 0.94 -13.96 -9.34
C THR A 215 2.02 -14.96 -8.92
N TYR A 216 1.83 -15.63 -7.77
CA TYR A 216 2.73 -16.67 -7.29
C TYR A 216 2.47 -18.04 -7.92
N ARG A 217 1.20 -18.43 -8.00
CA ARG A 217 0.81 -19.82 -8.29
C ARG A 217 0.85 -20.18 -9.77
N VAL A 218 0.56 -19.25 -10.68
CA VAL A 218 0.61 -19.51 -12.13
C VAL A 218 2.04 -19.81 -12.62
N PRO A 219 3.09 -19.04 -12.24
CA PRO A 219 4.47 -19.40 -12.55
C PRO A 219 4.89 -20.79 -12.03
N GLN A 220 4.48 -21.16 -10.81
CA GLN A 220 4.77 -22.49 -10.24
C GLN A 220 4.14 -23.62 -11.03
N ILE A 221 2.86 -23.46 -11.42
CA ILE A 221 2.16 -24.43 -12.27
C ILE A 221 2.89 -24.55 -13.61
N ASN A 222 3.26 -23.44 -14.24
CA ASN A 222 4.02 -23.49 -15.49
C ASN A 222 5.37 -24.19 -15.32
N GLN A 223 6.11 -23.90 -14.24
CA GLN A 223 7.36 -24.59 -13.92
C GLN A 223 7.17 -26.11 -13.75
N GLN A 224 6.15 -26.53 -12.99
CA GLN A 224 5.80 -27.94 -12.76
C GLN A 224 5.50 -28.67 -14.08
N TYR A 225 4.77 -28.03 -14.99
CA TYR A 225 4.38 -28.59 -16.29
C TYR A 225 5.35 -28.24 -17.44
N LYS A 226 6.54 -27.71 -17.11
CA LYS A 226 7.62 -27.34 -18.06
C LYS A 226 7.16 -26.39 -19.18
N LYS A 227 6.28 -25.45 -18.84
CA LYS A 227 5.84 -24.34 -19.68
C LYS A 227 6.72 -23.11 -19.43
N PRO A 228 6.84 -22.17 -20.39
CA PRO A 228 7.48 -20.89 -20.16
C PRO A 228 6.81 -20.08 -19.03
N PRO A 229 7.51 -19.08 -18.45
CA PRO A 229 6.92 -18.19 -17.45
C PRO A 229 5.63 -17.52 -17.94
N GLN A 230 4.76 -17.24 -16.98
CA GLN A 230 3.45 -16.63 -17.21
C GLN A 230 3.06 -15.90 -15.92
N PHE A 231 3.03 -14.57 -15.95
CA PHE A 231 2.66 -13.74 -14.82
C PHE A 231 1.32 -13.05 -15.10
N PRO A 232 0.24 -13.41 -14.38
CA PRO A 232 -1.04 -12.72 -14.45
C PRO A 232 -0.90 -11.21 -14.24
N TYR A 233 -1.81 -10.44 -14.84
CA TYR A 233 -1.80 -8.98 -14.79
C TYR A 233 -3.15 -8.43 -14.33
N LEU A 234 -3.15 -7.67 -13.23
CA LEU A 234 -4.33 -6.99 -12.70
C LEU A 234 -4.36 -5.53 -13.13
N MET A 235 -5.54 -5.08 -13.51
CA MET A 235 -5.90 -3.68 -13.63
C MET A 235 -7.23 -3.43 -12.89
N ALA A 236 -7.22 -2.48 -11.96
CA ALA A 236 -8.39 -2.09 -11.19
C ALA A 236 -8.57 -0.56 -11.27
N GLU A 237 -9.68 -0.10 -11.85
CA GLU A 237 -9.94 1.33 -12.05
C GLU A 237 -11.28 1.75 -11.41
N PRO A 238 -11.29 2.64 -10.40
CA PRO A 238 -10.13 3.25 -9.75
C PRO A 238 -9.28 2.24 -8.93
N PRO A 239 -8.02 2.54 -8.61
CA PRO A 239 -7.13 1.63 -7.87
C PRO A 239 -7.66 1.16 -6.50
N SER A 240 -8.55 1.91 -5.86
CA SER A 240 -9.22 1.49 -4.62
C SER A 240 -10.06 0.21 -4.79
N LYS A 241 -10.45 -0.16 -6.02
CA LYS A 241 -11.10 -1.45 -6.33
C LYS A 241 -10.22 -2.67 -6.03
N MET A 242 -8.91 -2.53 -5.77
CA MET A 242 -8.06 -3.64 -5.31
C MET A 242 -8.49 -4.20 -3.94
N HIS A 243 -9.05 -3.37 -3.06
CA HIS A 243 -9.54 -3.82 -1.74
C HIS A 243 -11.00 -4.28 -1.80
N TYR A 244 -11.61 -4.37 -2.98
CA TYR A 244 -12.99 -4.84 -3.12
C TYR A 244 -13.09 -6.34 -2.85
N ILE A 245 -14.23 -6.71 -2.27
CA ILE A 245 -14.49 -8.06 -1.77
C ILE A 245 -15.22 -8.84 -2.85
N LEU A 246 -14.62 -9.97 -3.22
CA LEU A 246 -15.10 -10.93 -4.21
C LEU A 246 -15.89 -12.06 -3.55
N LEU A 247 -15.52 -12.45 -2.32
CA LEU A 247 -16.11 -13.57 -1.58
C LEU A 247 -16.46 -13.15 -0.14
N PRO A 248 -17.57 -12.42 0.11
CA PRO A 248 -17.91 -11.92 1.46
C PRO A 248 -17.98 -13.02 2.53
N GLN A 249 -18.41 -14.22 2.16
CA GLN A 249 -18.44 -15.41 3.02
C GLN A 249 -17.05 -15.87 3.53
N ASN A 250 -15.97 -15.38 2.93
CA ASN A 250 -14.58 -15.61 3.34
C ASN A 250 -13.91 -14.32 3.89
N ALA A 251 -14.56 -13.16 3.79
CA ALA A 251 -13.98 -11.88 4.21
C ALA A 251 -13.91 -11.76 5.74
N THR A 252 -12.91 -11.01 6.21
CA THR A 252 -12.63 -10.80 7.64
C THR A 252 -12.75 -9.32 8.00
N LEU A 253 -12.85 -8.99 9.28
CA LEU A 253 -12.89 -7.58 9.73
C LEU A 253 -11.67 -6.75 9.28
N ARG A 254 -10.52 -7.40 9.02
CA ARG A 254 -9.31 -6.75 8.46
C ARG A 254 -9.52 -6.30 7.02
N ASP A 255 -10.27 -7.06 6.22
CA ASP A 255 -10.59 -6.71 4.81
C ASP A 255 -11.51 -5.49 4.71
N ALA A 256 -12.25 -5.17 5.77
CA ALA A 256 -13.09 -3.99 5.83
C ALA A 256 -12.30 -2.70 6.16
N GLU A 257 -11.12 -2.77 6.80
CA GLU A 257 -10.35 -1.58 7.21
C GLU A 257 -9.99 -0.63 6.04
N PRO A 258 -9.48 -1.11 4.88
CA PRO A 258 -9.23 -0.24 3.74
C PRO A 258 -10.51 0.42 3.23
N LEU A 259 -11.64 -0.32 3.25
CA LEU A 259 -12.94 0.19 2.81
C LEU A 259 -13.47 1.29 3.76
N ARG A 260 -13.32 1.15 5.08
CA ARG A 260 -13.63 2.23 6.05
C ARG A 260 -12.80 3.48 5.77
N LYS A 261 -11.48 3.30 5.59
CA LYS A 261 -10.54 4.40 5.33
C LYS A 261 -10.85 5.15 4.03
N GLU A 262 -11.21 4.43 2.95
CA GLU A 262 -11.65 5.06 1.71
C GLU A 262 -13.06 5.69 1.81
N ALA A 263 -13.99 5.09 2.57
CA ALA A 263 -15.31 5.67 2.79
C ALA A 263 -15.23 7.02 3.52
N LEU A 264 -14.43 7.09 4.59
CA LEU A 264 -14.15 8.34 5.31
C LEU A 264 -13.47 9.40 4.42
N LYS A 265 -12.50 8.99 3.58
CA LYS A 265 -11.88 9.91 2.59
C LYS A 265 -12.90 10.42 1.58
N ALA A 266 -13.83 9.59 1.14
CA ALA A 266 -14.89 9.98 0.21
C ALA A 266 -15.90 10.94 0.89
N GLU A 267 -16.28 10.71 2.15
CA GLU A 267 -17.09 11.67 2.95
C GLU A 267 -16.40 13.04 3.05
N VAL A 268 -15.09 13.07 3.34
CA VAL A 268 -14.29 14.31 3.45
C VAL A 268 -14.16 15.04 2.11
N LYS A 269 -14.13 14.31 0.99
CA LYS A 269 -14.12 14.86 -0.37
C LYS A 269 -15.51 15.23 -0.90
N GLU A 270 -16.56 15.03 -0.09
CA GLU A 270 -17.97 15.23 -0.46
C GLU A 270 -18.47 14.31 -1.61
N ASP A 271 -17.75 13.22 -1.90
CA ASP A 271 -18.21 12.16 -2.81
C ASP A 271 -19.13 11.21 -2.05
N TYR A 272 -20.33 11.71 -1.76
CA TYR A 272 -21.34 11.03 -0.96
C TYR A 272 -21.86 9.74 -1.59
N GLN A 273 -21.79 9.63 -2.93
CA GLN A 273 -22.17 8.41 -3.64
C GLN A 273 -21.14 7.31 -3.41
N LEU A 274 -19.85 7.58 -3.66
CA LEU A 274 -18.77 6.63 -3.41
C LEU A 274 -18.66 6.26 -1.92
N ALA A 275 -18.76 7.25 -1.03
CA ALA A 275 -18.72 7.02 0.41
C ALA A 275 -19.83 6.05 0.87
N ARG A 276 -21.06 6.23 0.38
CA ARG A 276 -22.19 5.36 0.72
C ARG A 276 -21.99 3.94 0.17
N GLN A 277 -21.45 3.79 -1.04
CA GLN A 277 -21.13 2.48 -1.61
C GLN A 277 -20.07 1.74 -0.79
N LEU A 278 -19.01 2.43 -0.37
CA LEU A 278 -17.93 1.85 0.44
C LEU A 278 -18.42 1.43 1.83
N TRP A 279 -19.28 2.23 2.49
CA TRP A 279 -19.87 1.84 3.77
C TRP A 279 -20.82 0.64 3.67
N ILE A 280 -21.58 0.51 2.57
CA ILE A 280 -22.42 -0.68 2.35
C ILE A 280 -21.55 -1.95 2.30
N ARG A 281 -20.39 -1.89 1.63
CA ARG A 281 -19.45 -3.03 1.57
C ARG A 281 -18.83 -3.37 2.94
N VAL A 282 -18.59 -2.37 3.79
CA VAL A 282 -18.17 -2.62 5.18
C VAL A 282 -19.26 -3.41 5.93
N LEU A 283 -20.54 -3.09 5.72
CA LEU A 283 -21.67 -3.84 6.29
C LEU A 283 -21.85 -5.24 5.71
N GLU A 284 -21.42 -5.50 4.48
CA GLU A 284 -21.43 -6.86 3.89
C GLU A 284 -20.43 -7.80 4.56
N VAL A 285 -19.35 -7.28 5.14
CA VAL A 285 -18.40 -8.03 6.00
C VAL A 285 -18.87 -8.05 7.46
N SER A 286 -19.31 -6.90 7.94
CA SER A 286 -19.56 -6.61 9.34
C SER A 286 -20.92 -5.91 9.46
N TRP A 287 -21.99 -6.68 9.40
CA TRP A 287 -23.37 -6.15 9.41
C TRP A 287 -23.77 -5.36 10.67
N ARG A 288 -22.92 -5.35 11.71
CA ARG A 288 -23.04 -4.54 12.93
C ARG A 288 -21.96 -3.47 13.06
N ASP A 289 -21.31 -3.09 11.97
CA ASP A 289 -20.29 -2.06 11.98
C ASP A 289 -20.91 -0.69 12.28
N TYR A 290 -20.78 -0.24 13.53
CA TYR A 290 -21.35 1.02 14.00
C TYR A 290 -20.82 2.22 13.21
N GLU A 291 -19.56 2.20 12.78
CA GLU A 291 -18.94 3.30 12.05
C GLU A 291 -19.53 3.42 10.63
N ALA A 292 -19.82 2.28 9.98
CA ALA A 292 -20.51 2.22 8.69
C ALA A 292 -22.00 2.56 8.77
N ILE A 293 -22.70 2.14 9.83
CA ILE A 293 -24.10 2.55 10.09
C ILE A 293 -24.16 4.07 10.24
N GLU A 294 -23.32 4.64 11.12
CA GLU A 294 -23.26 6.09 11.31
C GLU A 294 -22.82 6.82 10.03
N GLY A 295 -21.89 6.29 9.25
CA GLY A 295 -21.48 6.83 7.95
C GLY A 295 -22.64 6.94 6.96
N ILE A 296 -23.42 5.87 6.81
CA ILE A 296 -24.61 5.88 5.95
C ILE A 296 -25.66 6.87 6.47
N GLU A 297 -25.87 6.98 7.79
CA GLU A 297 -26.76 7.99 8.37
C GLU A 297 -26.27 9.43 8.15
N ARG A 298 -24.98 9.72 8.36
CA ARG A 298 -24.38 11.04 8.11
C ARG A 298 -24.60 11.44 6.64
N ILE A 299 -24.31 10.53 5.72
CA ILE A 299 -24.48 10.73 4.29
C ILE A 299 -25.95 10.95 3.93
N ALA A 300 -26.87 10.14 4.45
CA ALA A 300 -28.30 10.30 4.21
C ALA A 300 -28.81 11.69 4.65
N ARG A 301 -28.39 12.17 5.83
CA ARG A 301 -28.72 13.52 6.32
C ARG A 301 -28.14 14.61 5.43
N LYS A 302 -26.91 14.45 4.91
CA LYS A 302 -26.29 15.40 3.97
C LYS A 302 -26.99 15.42 2.60
N ILE A 303 -27.32 14.27 2.03
CA ILE A 303 -28.06 14.16 0.76
C ILE A 303 -29.46 14.81 0.90
N LEU A 304 -30.15 14.61 2.03
CA LEU A 304 -31.46 15.23 2.30
C LEU A 304 -31.42 16.75 2.58
N THR A 305 -30.24 17.32 2.82
CA THR A 305 -30.06 18.76 3.08
C THR A 305 -29.42 19.53 1.92
N GLN A 306 -29.04 18.84 0.83
CA GLN A 306 -28.62 19.48 -0.41
C GLN A 306 -29.83 19.87 -1.28
N PRO A 307 -29.88 21.09 -1.85
CA PRO A 307 -30.84 21.42 -2.90
C PRO A 307 -30.59 20.57 -4.14
N GLN A 308 -31.64 19.98 -4.74
CA GLN A 308 -31.51 19.25 -6.00
C GLN A 308 -30.99 20.18 -7.11
N GLN A 309 -29.78 19.92 -7.60
CA GLN A 309 -29.22 20.65 -8.73
C GLN A 309 -29.68 20.04 -10.05
N VAL A 310 -30.43 20.82 -10.83
CA VAL A 310 -30.69 20.54 -12.26
C VAL A 310 -29.45 20.99 -13.06
N PRO A 311 -28.92 20.18 -13.98
CA PRO A 311 -27.69 20.53 -14.70
C PRO A 311 -27.90 21.69 -15.68
N ILE A 312 -26.98 22.66 -15.66
CA ILE A 312 -26.92 23.80 -16.59
C ILE A 312 -25.58 23.70 -17.37
N PRO A 313 -25.57 23.85 -18.71
CA PRO A 313 -24.35 23.73 -19.52
C PRO A 313 -23.40 24.94 -19.39
N PRO A 314 -22.09 24.78 -19.69
CA PRO A 314 -21.06 25.75 -19.32
C PRO A 314 -20.65 26.76 -20.41
N THR A 315 -20.10 27.90 -19.96
CA THR A 315 -19.12 28.87 -20.56
C THR A 315 -19.60 30.33 -20.58
N PRO A 316 -18.70 31.34 -20.63
CA PRO A 316 -17.23 31.36 -20.43
C PRO A 316 -16.75 32.36 -19.35
N SER A 317 -15.43 32.43 -19.15
CA SER A 317 -14.72 33.37 -18.27
C SER A 317 -14.53 34.77 -18.88
N LEU A 318 -14.21 35.77 -18.03
CA LEU A 318 -13.42 36.97 -18.39
C LEU A 318 -12.82 37.64 -17.13
N SER A 319 -11.86 38.54 -17.31
CA SER A 319 -10.82 38.87 -16.30
C SER A 319 -10.76 40.33 -15.81
N ASP A 320 -9.96 40.52 -14.76
CA ASP A 320 -9.18 41.72 -14.36
C ASP A 320 -9.85 43.08 -14.06
N ALA A 321 -9.73 43.50 -12.79
CA ALA A 321 -9.04 44.75 -12.35
C ALA A 321 -9.26 44.99 -10.83
N ALA A 322 -8.42 45.63 -10.02
CA ALA A 322 -6.98 45.93 -9.97
C ALA A 322 -6.76 46.97 -8.82
N ARG A 323 -5.69 46.82 -8.02
CA ARG A 323 -5.15 47.80 -7.02
C ARG A 323 -6.04 48.09 -5.79
N GLY A 324 -5.52 48.26 -4.57
CA GLY A 324 -4.14 48.17 -4.05
C GLY A 324 -3.88 49.23 -2.96
N LEU A 325 -3.08 48.93 -1.91
CA LEU A 325 -2.50 49.93 -0.99
C LEU A 325 -1.40 49.34 -0.07
N GLN A 326 -0.26 50.03 -0.01
CA GLN A 326 0.88 49.98 0.93
C GLN A 326 1.61 51.35 0.76
N PRO A 327 2.66 51.74 1.54
CA PRO A 327 3.36 51.09 2.67
C PRO A 327 3.53 51.99 3.92
N ILE A 328 4.08 51.45 5.02
CA ILE A 328 4.99 52.19 5.95
C ILE A 328 6.11 51.22 6.39
N ALA A 329 7.35 51.72 6.51
CA ALA A 329 8.56 50.96 6.82
C ALA A 329 9.26 51.41 8.12
N ASP A 330 10.32 50.69 8.46
CA ASP A 330 11.43 51.02 9.39
C ASP A 330 11.18 51.05 10.91
N LYS A 331 11.78 50.06 11.59
CA LYS A 331 13.09 50.27 12.26
C LYS A 331 13.75 48.95 12.70
N MET A 332 14.90 48.63 12.12
CA MET A 332 15.83 47.65 12.71
C MET A 332 16.75 48.35 13.70
N LEU A 333 16.79 47.86 14.94
CA LEU A 333 17.87 48.14 15.90
C LEU A 333 18.75 46.90 16.02
N THR A 334 20.07 47.12 16.05
CA THR A 334 21.09 46.10 15.89
C THR A 334 21.60 45.51 17.20
N GLN A 335 21.95 44.22 17.15
CA GLN A 335 22.87 43.49 18.06
C GLN A 335 22.33 43.09 19.46
N PRO A 336 22.89 42.03 20.09
CA PRO A 336 24.12 41.30 19.74
C PRO A 336 23.92 39.86 19.23
N LYS A 337 24.95 39.37 18.53
CA LYS A 337 25.16 37.93 18.32
C LYS A 337 25.51 37.29 19.65
N THR A 338 24.61 36.50 20.22
CA THR A 338 25.00 35.41 21.13
C THR A 338 24.84 34.10 20.37
N GLU A 339 25.92 33.34 20.27
CA GLU A 339 25.87 31.96 19.80
C GLU A 339 24.99 31.18 20.80
N LYS A 340 23.77 30.83 20.38
CA LYS A 340 22.87 30.06 21.24
C LYS A 340 23.36 28.61 21.25
N PRO A 341 23.58 28.00 22.43
CA PRO A 341 23.97 26.60 22.51
C PRO A 341 22.90 25.71 21.87
N GLN A 342 23.33 24.58 21.32
CA GLN A 342 22.41 23.51 20.93
C GLN A 342 21.59 23.07 22.17
N PRO A 343 20.33 22.63 21.99
CA PRO A 343 19.50 22.20 23.11
C PRO A 343 20.13 20.99 23.82
N PHE A 344 20.29 21.08 25.13
CA PHE A 344 20.98 20.08 25.95
C PHE A 344 20.36 18.67 25.84
N PHE A 345 19.05 18.56 25.64
CA PHE A 345 18.40 17.25 25.46
C PHE A 345 18.82 16.48 24.19
N LEU A 346 19.47 17.14 23.22
CA LEU A 346 20.09 16.50 22.05
C LEU A 346 21.55 16.07 22.29
N GLN A 347 22.12 16.42 23.45
CA GLN A 347 23.51 16.11 23.85
C GLN A 347 23.56 15.17 25.05
N ASP A 348 22.60 15.29 25.96
CA ASP A 348 22.43 14.43 27.13
C ASP A 348 22.00 13.01 26.71
N SER A 349 22.51 12.00 27.43
CA SER A 349 22.08 10.62 27.22
C SER A 349 20.59 10.44 27.55
N PRO A 350 19.88 9.51 26.89
CA PRO A 350 18.46 9.31 27.16
C PRO A 350 18.11 9.07 28.64
N LEU A 351 18.97 8.36 29.38
CA LEU A 351 18.81 8.14 30.82
C LEU A 351 18.90 9.43 31.65
N ALA A 352 19.72 10.40 31.22
CA ALA A 352 19.80 11.72 31.83
C ALA A 352 18.54 12.56 31.53
N VAL A 353 18.04 12.53 30.29
CA VAL A 353 16.81 13.25 29.89
C VAL A 353 15.57 12.68 30.59
N CYS A 354 15.48 11.36 30.73
CA CYS A 354 14.49 10.68 31.58
C CYS A 354 14.53 11.17 33.04
N SER A 355 15.71 11.48 33.56
CA SER A 355 15.91 11.93 34.94
C SER A 355 15.60 13.41 35.18
N TYR A 356 15.26 14.20 34.15
CA TYR A 356 15.09 15.66 34.27
C TYR A 356 14.08 16.08 35.35
N LEU A 357 12.95 15.39 35.49
CA LEU A 357 11.89 15.74 36.46
C LEU A 357 11.90 14.88 37.75
N ASN A 358 13.00 14.18 38.03
CA ASN A 358 13.18 13.41 39.28
C ASN A 358 13.02 14.27 40.55
N GLU A 359 13.40 15.55 40.50
CA GLU A 359 13.37 16.47 41.64
C GLU A 359 11.97 16.90 42.07
N VAL A 360 10.99 16.82 41.15
CA VAL A 360 9.57 17.11 41.44
C VAL A 360 8.73 15.86 41.71
N GLY A 361 9.37 14.68 41.72
CA GLY A 361 8.71 13.39 41.98
C GLY A 361 8.28 12.62 40.73
N LEU A 362 8.37 13.21 39.53
CA LEU A 362 8.09 12.53 38.26
C LEU A 362 9.26 11.67 37.80
N LYS A 363 9.62 10.69 38.64
CA LYS A 363 10.66 9.69 38.35
C LYS A 363 10.18 8.73 37.28
N THR A 364 10.89 8.66 36.16
CA THR A 364 10.57 7.72 35.08
C THR A 364 11.07 6.31 35.39
N ARG A 365 10.54 5.33 34.66
CA ARG A 365 11.12 3.97 34.58
C ARG A 365 12.28 3.95 33.57
N ASP A 366 12.87 2.76 33.35
CA ASP A 366 13.93 2.54 32.36
C ASP A 366 13.58 3.14 30.99
N TYR A 367 14.56 3.73 30.32
CA TYR A 367 14.43 4.11 28.92
C TYR A 367 14.62 2.88 28.05
N LYS A 368 13.53 2.39 27.47
CA LYS A 368 13.53 1.15 26.70
C LYS A 368 12.51 1.20 25.57
N ASP A 369 12.82 0.44 24.54
CA ASP A 369 11.85 0.03 23.54
C ASP A 369 10.85 -0.93 24.21
N LEU A 370 9.62 -0.47 24.42
CA LEU A 370 8.55 -1.25 25.06
C LEU A 370 7.80 -2.16 24.07
N LEU A 371 7.91 -1.88 22.77
CA LEU A 371 7.09 -2.50 21.71
C LEU A 371 7.93 -3.25 20.66
N GLY A 372 9.25 -3.12 20.70
CA GLY A 372 10.18 -3.64 19.71
C GLY A 372 10.28 -2.77 18.44
N ASP A 373 9.64 -1.61 18.40
CA ASP A 373 9.46 -0.77 17.21
C ASP A 373 10.60 0.25 16.97
N GLY A 374 11.59 0.30 17.87
CA GLY A 374 12.67 1.28 17.86
C GLY A 374 12.31 2.64 18.47
N ASN A 375 11.07 2.84 18.94
CA ASN A 375 10.66 4.01 19.69
C ASN A 375 10.93 3.77 21.19
N TYR A 376 12.16 4.07 21.59
CA TYR A 376 12.53 4.03 22.98
C TYR A 376 11.80 5.13 23.74
N SER A 377 11.26 4.77 24.91
CA SER A 377 10.61 5.72 25.78
C SER A 377 10.85 5.44 27.24
N CYS A 378 10.67 6.48 28.06
CA CYS A 378 10.51 6.36 29.49
C CYS A 378 9.34 7.25 29.92
N SER A 379 8.61 6.82 30.95
CA SER A 379 7.54 7.62 31.52
C SER A 379 7.53 7.51 33.04
N SER A 380 7.06 8.56 33.70
CA SER A 380 6.73 8.52 35.13
C SER A 380 5.36 7.86 35.32
N PRO A 381 5.09 7.27 36.49
CA PRO A 381 3.72 7.12 36.96
C PRO A 381 3.01 8.48 37.02
N TYR A 382 1.68 8.46 37.00
CA TYR A 382 0.89 9.65 37.28
C TYR A 382 1.06 10.07 38.74
N GLN A 383 1.44 11.32 38.97
CA GLN A 383 1.40 11.96 40.26
C GLN A 383 0.03 12.62 40.45
N GLU A 384 -0.69 12.22 41.50
CA GLU A 384 -1.95 12.86 41.88
C GLU A 384 -1.72 14.29 42.42
N LEU A 385 -2.63 15.20 42.06
CA LEU A 385 -2.65 16.60 42.45
C LEU A 385 -3.97 16.92 43.15
N GLY A 386 -3.92 17.81 44.15
CA GLY A 386 -5.08 18.22 44.93
C GLY A 386 -5.36 17.36 46.17
N GLU A 387 -6.34 17.80 46.96
CA GLU A 387 -6.67 17.20 48.26
C GLU A 387 -7.51 15.91 48.14
N LYS A 388 -7.70 15.21 49.26
CA LYS A 388 -8.59 14.05 49.34
C LYS A 388 -10.03 14.49 49.08
N SER A 389 -10.51 14.17 47.90
CA SER A 389 -11.85 14.47 47.38
C SER A 389 -12.47 13.20 46.79
N SER A 390 -13.79 13.19 46.58
CA SER A 390 -14.47 12.09 45.91
C SER A 390 -14.31 12.18 44.39
N GLY A 391 -13.90 11.09 43.76
CA GLY A 391 -13.67 10.99 42.31
C GLY A 391 -12.18 10.93 41.93
N LEU A 392 -11.90 10.88 40.63
CA LEU A 392 -10.54 10.93 40.11
C LEU A 392 -9.93 12.31 40.38
N LYS A 393 -8.70 12.35 40.89
CA LYS A 393 -7.96 13.59 41.11
C LYS A 393 -7.34 14.11 39.81
N ASN A 394 -7.05 15.40 39.79
CA ASN A 394 -6.10 15.95 38.82
C ASN A 394 -4.78 15.17 38.91
N ASN A 395 -4.10 14.93 37.79
CA ASN A 395 -2.85 14.20 37.82
C ASN A 395 -1.91 14.62 36.69
N ILE A 396 -0.61 14.41 36.88
CA ILE A 396 0.43 14.86 35.96
C ILE A 396 1.48 13.76 35.75
N ALA A 397 1.98 13.62 34.52
CA ALA A 397 3.02 12.65 34.19
C ALA A 397 4.01 13.21 33.16
N TYR A 398 5.24 12.70 33.20
CA TYR A 398 6.33 13.03 32.30
C TYR A 398 6.66 11.86 31.38
N TYR A 399 6.96 12.17 30.12
CA TYR A 399 7.26 11.23 29.05
C TYR A 399 8.45 11.74 28.24
N VAL A 400 9.33 10.83 27.86
CA VAL A 400 10.41 11.07 26.89
C VAL A 400 10.31 9.97 25.84
N SER A 401 10.43 10.32 24.56
CA SER A 401 10.51 9.36 23.47
C SER A 401 11.57 9.72 22.44
N GLY A 402 12.11 8.72 21.76
CA GLY A 402 13.19 8.84 20.80
C GLY A 402 13.65 7.48 20.28
N SER A 403 14.88 7.41 19.80
CA SER A 403 15.58 6.15 19.50
C SER A 403 16.46 5.72 20.68
N LEU A 404 17.17 4.60 20.53
CA LEU A 404 18.16 4.12 21.51
C LEU A 404 19.17 5.20 21.95
N THR A 405 19.53 6.11 21.06
CA THR A 405 20.57 7.13 21.28
C THR A 405 20.06 8.56 21.26
N ASN A 406 19.01 8.86 20.48
CA ASN A 406 18.58 10.25 20.21
C ASN A 406 17.17 10.51 20.76
N ILE A 407 17.03 11.50 21.63
CA ILE A 407 15.71 11.97 22.08
C ILE A 407 15.04 12.82 21.00
N THR A 408 13.79 12.49 20.66
CA THR A 408 13.00 13.24 19.66
C THR A 408 11.92 14.11 20.29
N GLU A 409 11.37 13.70 21.44
CA GLU A 409 10.26 14.38 22.10
C GLU A 409 10.33 14.26 23.63
N LEU A 410 10.08 15.38 24.32
CA LEU A 410 9.89 15.46 25.78
C LEU A 410 8.50 16.03 26.01
N LYS A 411 7.69 15.42 26.88
CA LYS A 411 6.28 15.77 27.06
C LYS A 411 5.84 15.67 28.51
N ILE A 412 5.14 16.70 29.00
CA ILE A 412 4.37 16.66 30.25
C ILE A 412 2.89 16.65 29.87
N VAL A 413 2.12 15.77 30.50
CA VAL A 413 0.66 15.71 30.36
C VAL A 413 0.03 15.99 31.72
N LEU A 414 -0.82 17.02 31.79
CA LEU A 414 -1.68 17.32 32.93
C LEU A 414 -3.12 16.92 32.58
N ASN A 415 -3.70 16.03 33.38
CA ASN A 415 -5.12 15.66 33.32
C ASN A 415 -5.90 16.43 34.39
N VAL A 416 -6.85 17.27 33.97
CA VAL A 416 -7.73 18.05 34.84
C VAL A 416 -9.08 17.34 34.98
N ASN A 417 -9.12 16.32 35.82
CA ASN A 417 -10.33 15.57 36.22
C ASN A 417 -11.30 16.38 37.11
N GLN A 418 -10.81 17.48 37.70
CA GLN A 418 -11.51 18.33 38.66
C GLN A 418 -11.32 19.80 38.23
N PRO A 419 -12.18 20.32 37.32
CA PRO A 419 -12.06 21.69 36.80
C PRO A 419 -12.15 22.79 37.86
N ASN A 420 -12.82 22.54 38.98
CA ASN A 420 -12.82 23.43 40.15
C ASN A 420 -11.43 23.56 40.83
N GLN A 421 -10.51 22.64 40.57
CA GLN A 421 -9.10 22.69 40.99
C GLN A 421 -8.14 22.92 39.78
N ALA A 422 -8.64 23.43 38.66
CA ALA A 422 -7.82 23.69 37.47
C ALA A 422 -6.66 24.65 37.75
N GLN A 423 -6.87 25.72 38.52
CA GLN A 423 -5.86 26.75 38.76
C GLN A 423 -4.60 26.20 39.47
N SER A 424 -4.77 25.37 40.51
CA SER A 424 -3.64 24.75 41.20
C SER A 424 -2.93 23.70 40.32
N ALA A 425 -3.69 22.94 39.53
CA ALA A 425 -3.17 21.99 38.56
C ALA A 425 -2.34 22.68 37.45
N HIS A 426 -2.83 23.79 36.89
CA HIS A 426 -2.11 24.61 35.93
C HIS A 426 -0.84 25.22 36.54
N GLN A 427 -0.89 25.67 37.79
CA GLN A 427 0.29 26.17 38.49
C GLN A 427 1.37 25.09 38.68
N THR A 428 0.98 23.83 38.92
CA THR A 428 1.90 22.69 38.93
C THR A 428 2.52 22.45 37.55
N MET A 429 1.71 22.48 36.49
CA MET A 429 2.15 22.33 35.10
C MET A 429 3.16 23.43 34.70
N VAL A 430 2.92 24.68 35.10
CA VAL A 430 3.87 25.80 34.92
C VAL A 430 5.17 25.55 35.68
N ASN A 431 5.12 25.09 36.94
CA ASN A 431 6.33 24.80 37.70
C ASN A 431 7.18 23.70 37.02
N TYR A 432 6.55 22.57 36.69
CA TYR A 432 7.25 21.41 36.14
C TYR A 432 7.74 21.68 34.71
N GLY A 433 6.94 22.37 33.90
CA GLY A 433 7.31 22.80 32.56
C GLY A 433 8.50 23.76 32.55
N ASN A 434 8.58 24.70 33.50
CA ASN A 434 9.73 25.62 33.59
C ASN A 434 11.03 24.88 33.93
N ILE A 435 10.96 23.87 34.82
CA ILE A 435 12.10 22.98 35.11
C ILE A 435 12.50 22.19 33.85
N LEU A 436 11.52 21.65 33.13
CA LEU A 436 11.77 20.89 31.89
C LEU A 436 12.45 21.75 30.82
N LEU A 437 11.97 22.96 30.53
CA LEU A 437 12.60 23.85 29.57
C LEU A 437 14.01 24.26 30.01
N LYS A 438 14.19 24.55 31.31
CA LYS A 438 15.50 24.95 31.83
C LYS A 438 16.54 23.84 31.68
N LYS A 439 16.16 22.58 31.89
CA LYS A 439 17.05 21.43 31.70
C LYS A 439 17.23 21.05 30.23
N ALA A 440 16.15 21.00 29.45
CA ALA A 440 16.21 20.55 28.06
C ALA A 440 16.88 21.55 27.12
N ILE A 441 16.64 22.86 27.31
CA ILE A 441 17.03 23.90 26.34
C ILE A 441 17.66 25.14 26.99
N GLY A 442 17.93 25.13 28.30
CA GLY A 442 18.61 26.23 29.00
C GLY A 442 17.77 27.51 29.17
N MET A 443 16.46 27.48 28.88
CA MET A 443 15.58 28.65 28.91
C MET A 443 14.58 28.58 30.07
N ASN A 444 14.27 29.72 30.66
CA ASN A 444 13.01 29.90 31.41
C ASN A 444 11.86 30.15 30.42
N PHE A 445 10.61 30.02 30.87
CA PHE A 445 9.46 30.39 30.04
C PHE A 445 9.47 31.88 29.62
N THR A 446 9.01 32.13 28.40
CA THR A 446 8.58 33.47 27.98
C THR A 446 7.19 33.77 28.57
N GLN A 447 6.82 35.05 28.65
CA GLN A 447 5.50 35.47 29.11
C GLN A 447 4.35 34.86 28.28
N GLU A 448 4.59 34.56 27.01
CA GLU A 448 3.62 33.89 26.13
C GLU A 448 3.40 32.43 26.52
N ILE A 449 4.47 31.67 26.80
CA ILE A 449 4.35 30.25 27.17
C ILE A 449 3.77 30.10 28.58
N LEU A 450 4.15 30.99 29.52
CA LEU A 450 3.52 31.08 30.85
C LEU A 450 2.01 31.22 30.70
N LYS A 451 1.57 32.27 30.00
CA LYS A 451 0.15 32.59 29.83
C LYS A 451 -0.62 31.47 29.11
N ALA A 452 0.00 30.79 28.15
CA ALA A 452 -0.62 29.66 27.46
C ALA A 452 -0.85 28.45 28.38
N LEU A 453 0.06 28.16 29.29
CA LEU A 453 -0.09 27.08 30.28
C LEU A 453 -1.03 27.47 31.43
N GLU A 454 -0.98 28.71 31.90
CA GLU A 454 -1.90 29.24 32.92
C GLU A 454 -3.36 29.23 32.44
N LEU A 455 -3.62 29.57 31.18
CA LEU A 455 -4.96 29.59 30.58
C LEU A 455 -5.36 28.27 29.89
N GLY A 456 -4.42 27.35 29.68
CA GLY A 456 -4.63 26.14 28.89
C GLY A 456 -4.98 26.41 27.43
N THR A 457 -4.44 27.47 26.82
CA THR A 457 -4.72 27.82 25.42
C THR A 457 -3.69 27.17 24.48
N PRO A 458 -4.11 26.39 23.46
CA PRO A 458 -3.18 25.78 22.52
C PRO A 458 -2.33 26.80 21.75
N ASN A 459 -1.04 26.52 21.58
CA ASN A 459 -0.12 27.34 20.78
C ASN A 459 1.15 26.58 20.36
N SER A 460 1.94 27.13 19.42
CA SER A 460 3.15 26.53 18.86
C SER A 460 4.25 27.58 18.65
N TRP A 461 5.43 27.35 19.23
CA TRP A 461 6.62 28.18 19.05
C TRP A 461 7.70 27.40 18.31
N ASN A 462 8.08 27.90 17.13
CA ASN A 462 9.05 27.27 16.25
C ASN A 462 10.45 27.88 16.42
N PHE A 463 11.44 27.04 16.74
CA PHE A 463 12.86 27.38 16.78
C PHE A 463 13.61 26.63 15.67
N ASN A 464 14.91 26.89 15.50
CA ASN A 464 15.69 26.29 14.40
C ASN A 464 15.77 24.75 14.52
N ASN A 465 16.08 24.24 15.71
CA ASN A 465 16.37 22.81 15.95
C ASN A 465 15.30 22.10 16.79
N TYR A 466 14.22 22.80 17.18
CA TYR A 466 13.11 22.25 17.96
C TYR A 466 11.84 23.10 17.83
N THR A 467 10.71 22.56 18.29
CA THR A 467 9.42 23.25 18.46
C THR A 467 8.91 23.02 19.87
N ILE A 468 8.27 24.03 20.47
CA ILE A 468 7.50 23.91 21.71
C ILE A 468 6.02 23.98 21.36
N LEU A 469 5.22 23.03 21.86
CA LEU A 469 3.77 22.99 21.67
C LEU A 469 3.07 23.01 23.03
N VAL A 470 1.98 23.78 23.12
CA VAL A 470 0.94 23.60 24.13
C VAL A 470 -0.31 23.12 23.41
N ILE A 471 -0.88 22.01 23.84
CA ILE A 471 -2.13 21.43 23.30
C ILE A 471 -3.11 21.28 24.46
N ARG A 472 -4.40 21.53 24.19
CA ARG A 472 -5.52 21.24 25.09
C ARG A 472 -6.52 20.38 24.37
N GLU A 473 -7.00 19.34 25.03
CA GLU A 473 -8.04 18.43 24.55
C GLU A 473 -9.12 18.31 25.62
N ASP A 474 -10.30 18.88 25.36
CA ASP A 474 -11.46 18.78 26.25
C ASP A 474 -12.18 17.44 26.02
N TRP A 475 -12.47 16.71 27.11
CA TRP A 475 -13.03 15.37 27.00
C TRP A 475 -14.52 15.41 26.63
N ILE A 476 -14.94 14.47 25.78
CA ILE A 476 -16.31 14.38 25.19
C ILE A 476 -17.41 14.35 26.27
N ASN A 477 -17.11 13.85 27.47
CA ASN A 477 -18.04 13.79 28.59
C ASN A 477 -18.23 15.13 29.34
N GLY A 478 -17.48 16.17 29.00
CA GLY A 478 -17.52 17.50 29.63
C GLY A 478 -17.02 17.57 31.08
N LYS A 479 -16.45 16.49 31.63
CA LYS A 479 -16.05 16.40 33.05
C LYS A 479 -14.61 16.83 33.33
N GLY A 480 -13.83 17.08 32.28
CA GLY A 480 -12.42 17.43 32.39
C GLY A 480 -11.77 17.62 31.03
N TYR A 481 -10.47 17.87 31.06
CA TYR A 481 -9.63 18.08 29.88
C TYR A 481 -8.18 17.74 30.21
N GLU A 482 -7.35 17.61 29.19
CA GLU A 482 -5.90 17.47 29.34
C GLU A 482 -5.13 18.61 28.67
N ILE A 483 -3.98 18.97 29.25
CA ILE A 483 -3.02 19.92 28.69
C ILE A 483 -1.68 19.21 28.51
N LYS A 484 -1.11 19.33 27.30
CA LYS A 484 0.19 18.76 26.93
C LYS A 484 1.17 19.89 26.67
N LEU A 485 2.32 19.88 27.35
CA LEU A 485 3.49 20.67 26.97
C LEU A 485 4.48 19.71 26.30
N ILE A 486 4.86 20.00 25.05
CA ILE A 486 5.70 19.14 24.23
C ILE A 486 6.90 19.95 23.73
N ILE A 487 8.12 19.43 23.90
CA ILE A 487 9.33 19.91 23.23
C ILE A 487 9.74 18.82 22.23
N LYS A 488 9.76 19.15 20.94
CA LYS A 488 10.06 18.20 19.87
C LYS A 488 11.25 18.68 19.06
N SER A 489 12.23 17.81 18.81
CA SER A 489 13.39 18.14 17.97
C SER A 489 12.99 18.30 16.51
N LYS A 490 13.78 19.08 15.77
CA LYS A 490 13.78 19.13 14.31
C LYS A 490 15.06 18.46 13.85
N ASN A 491 14.94 17.39 13.05
CA ASN A 491 16.08 16.59 12.62
C ASN A 491 17.18 17.48 12.01
N ILE A 492 18.30 17.57 12.71
CA ILE A 492 19.53 18.15 12.17
C ILE A 492 20.10 17.08 11.24
N THR A 493 20.03 17.29 9.93
CA THR A 493 20.81 16.49 8.99
C THR A 493 22.29 16.78 9.20
N ASP A 494 23.10 15.72 9.34
CA ASP A 494 24.52 15.84 9.66
C ASP A 494 25.27 16.73 8.67
N LYS A 495 25.95 17.76 9.22
CA LYS A 495 26.76 18.71 8.46
C LYS A 495 28.23 18.32 8.45
N SER A 496 28.52 17.23 7.73
CA SER A 496 29.81 16.99 7.06
C SER A 496 29.58 15.86 6.05
N VAL A 497 29.53 16.07 4.73
CA VAL A 497 30.20 17.07 3.89
C VAL A 497 29.20 17.59 2.85
N LEU A 498 29.09 18.91 2.67
CA LEU A 498 28.22 19.52 1.66
C LEU A 498 28.98 20.58 0.86
N SER A 499 29.13 20.31 -0.45
CA SER A 499 29.45 21.32 -1.45
C SER A 499 28.24 22.24 -1.69
N SER A 500 28.46 23.38 -2.31
CA SER A 500 27.61 24.57 -2.21
C SER A 500 26.32 24.58 -3.06
N THR A 501 25.71 23.43 -3.35
CA THR A 501 24.48 23.32 -4.15
C THR A 501 23.32 22.59 -3.47
N GLY A 502 23.55 21.85 -2.38
CA GLY A 502 22.48 21.20 -1.62
C GLY A 502 21.82 19.99 -2.31
N GLU A 503 22.41 19.49 -3.39
CA GLU A 503 22.02 18.24 -4.05
C GLU A 503 23.03 17.13 -3.72
N ILE A 504 22.56 15.88 -3.63
CA ILE A 504 23.41 14.69 -3.47
C ILE A 504 24.10 14.43 -4.82
N GLU A 505 25.42 14.40 -4.83
CA GLU A 505 26.21 14.12 -6.04
C GLU A 505 26.11 12.63 -6.40
N PHE A 506 25.48 12.31 -7.54
CA PHE A 506 25.29 10.93 -7.99
C PHE A 506 26.56 10.35 -8.60
N LYS A 507 27.44 9.78 -7.78
CA LYS A 507 28.65 9.12 -8.27
C LYS A 507 28.37 7.66 -8.63
N SER A 508 29.01 7.20 -9.70
CA SER A 508 28.91 5.84 -10.21
C SER A 508 30.22 5.46 -10.88
N GLU A 509 30.76 4.28 -10.58
CA GLU A 509 31.90 3.68 -11.28
C GLU A 509 31.48 3.11 -12.65
N LYS A 510 30.17 3.05 -12.93
CA LYS A 510 29.57 2.35 -14.08
C LYS A 510 28.70 3.24 -14.97
N GLY A 511 28.52 4.52 -14.62
CA GLY A 511 27.66 5.45 -15.36
C GLY A 511 26.17 5.18 -15.18
N VAL A 512 25.76 4.64 -14.03
CA VAL A 512 24.35 4.41 -13.67
C VAL A 512 23.68 5.75 -13.34
N ASP A 513 22.49 5.97 -13.90
CA ASP A 513 21.65 7.12 -13.55
C ASP A 513 20.75 6.77 -12.36
N TYR A 514 20.94 7.50 -11.26
CA TYR A 514 20.17 7.36 -10.02
C TYR A 514 19.05 8.40 -9.86
N THR A 515 18.80 9.24 -10.87
CA THR A 515 17.79 10.30 -10.86
C THR A 515 16.39 9.76 -10.53
N GLN A 516 16.01 8.63 -11.13
CA GLN A 516 14.71 8.00 -10.89
C GLN A 516 14.58 7.43 -9.47
N LEU A 517 15.64 6.81 -8.94
CA LEU A 517 15.69 6.35 -7.55
C LEU A 517 15.55 7.52 -6.56
N ARG A 518 16.30 8.62 -6.78
CA ARG A 518 16.15 9.87 -6.01
C ARG A 518 14.70 10.34 -6.03
N ASP A 519 14.07 10.38 -7.19
CA ASP A 519 12.75 10.97 -7.32
C ASP A 519 11.65 10.12 -6.68
N PHE A 520 11.71 8.79 -6.73
CA PHE A 520 10.79 7.94 -5.95
C PHE A 520 10.98 8.11 -4.45
N LEU A 521 12.22 8.08 -3.96
CA LEU A 521 12.53 8.28 -2.53
C LEU A 521 12.09 9.67 -2.03
N LYS A 522 12.34 10.72 -2.81
CA LYS A 522 11.92 12.10 -2.53
C LYS A 522 10.39 12.26 -2.48
N GLN A 523 9.66 11.45 -3.25
CA GLN A 523 8.19 11.42 -3.24
C GLN A 523 7.61 10.54 -2.12
N GLY A 524 8.44 9.83 -1.33
CA GLY A 524 7.96 8.84 -0.36
C GLY A 524 7.34 7.60 -1.01
N LYS A 525 7.67 7.32 -2.28
CA LYS A 525 7.23 6.15 -3.04
C LYS A 525 8.15 4.97 -2.75
N TRP A 526 8.07 4.47 -1.51
CA TRP A 526 9.01 3.50 -0.97
C TRP A 526 9.03 2.18 -1.75
N LYS A 527 7.89 1.74 -2.29
CA LYS A 527 7.77 0.50 -3.07
C LYS A 527 8.41 0.63 -4.45
N GLU A 528 8.15 1.74 -5.14
CA GLU A 528 8.74 2.04 -6.44
C GLU A 528 10.25 2.33 -6.33
N ALA A 529 10.69 2.97 -5.24
CA ALA A 529 12.11 3.13 -4.91
C ALA A 529 12.81 1.78 -4.68
N ASP A 530 12.13 0.80 -4.08
CA ASP A 530 12.65 -0.54 -3.82
C ASP A 530 12.86 -1.32 -5.13
N GLN A 531 11.86 -1.30 -6.00
CA GLN A 531 11.93 -1.89 -7.36
C GLN A 531 13.01 -1.21 -8.21
N GLU A 532 13.10 0.11 -8.14
CA GLU A 532 14.13 0.88 -8.85
C GLU A 532 15.53 0.59 -8.30
N THR A 533 15.66 0.32 -6.99
CA THR A 533 16.93 -0.11 -6.37
C THR A 533 17.43 -1.42 -6.98
N SER A 534 16.57 -2.43 -7.11
CA SER A 534 16.90 -3.68 -7.82
C SER A 534 17.37 -3.41 -9.25
N ARG A 535 16.65 -2.55 -9.99
CA ARG A 535 16.99 -2.19 -11.39
C ARG A 535 18.38 -1.56 -11.52
N VAL A 536 18.69 -0.56 -10.69
CA VAL A 536 20.00 0.13 -10.73
C VAL A 536 21.14 -0.73 -10.20
N MET A 537 20.88 -1.67 -9.28
CA MET A 537 21.89 -2.65 -8.86
C MET A 537 22.24 -3.61 -9.99
N CYS A 538 21.26 -4.12 -10.73
CA CYS A 538 21.54 -4.90 -11.94
C CYS A 538 22.26 -4.09 -13.02
N GLN A 539 21.98 -2.79 -13.15
CA GLN A 539 22.72 -1.91 -14.06
C GLN A 539 24.20 -1.74 -13.63
N ALA A 540 24.48 -1.51 -12.35
CA ALA A 540 25.84 -1.40 -11.81
C ALA A 540 26.68 -2.69 -11.95
N ALA A 541 26.03 -3.85 -12.01
CA ALA A 541 26.69 -5.13 -12.24
C ALA A 541 26.78 -5.55 -13.73
N ASN A 542 26.27 -4.74 -14.67
CA ASN A 542 26.11 -5.10 -16.08
C ASN A 542 25.21 -6.34 -16.33
N ARG A 543 24.14 -6.49 -15.54
CA ARG A 543 23.20 -7.63 -15.59
C ARG A 543 21.73 -7.23 -15.80
N THR A 544 21.52 -6.15 -16.56
CA THR A 544 20.20 -5.59 -16.85
C THR A 544 19.33 -6.54 -17.69
N SER A 545 19.94 -7.32 -18.58
CA SER A 545 19.27 -8.32 -19.42
C SER A 545 18.73 -9.52 -18.63
N GLU A 546 19.49 -9.93 -17.63
CA GLU A 546 19.17 -11.05 -16.74
C GLU A 546 18.15 -10.62 -15.68
N GLY A 547 18.24 -9.38 -15.20
CA GLY A 547 17.42 -8.85 -14.12
C GLY A 547 17.84 -9.32 -12.73
N TRP A 548 18.70 -10.34 -12.61
CA TRP A 548 19.26 -10.86 -11.35
C TRP A 548 20.80 -10.74 -11.27
N LEU A 549 21.33 -10.78 -10.05
CA LEU A 549 22.76 -10.80 -9.68
C LEU A 549 23.21 -12.22 -9.27
N ARG A 550 24.50 -12.45 -9.07
CA ARG A 550 25.07 -13.66 -8.43
C ARG A 550 25.89 -13.26 -7.19
N VAL A 551 26.27 -14.25 -6.39
CA VAL A 551 27.25 -14.07 -5.30
C VAL A 551 28.54 -13.42 -5.82
N GLU A 552 29.03 -13.80 -7.01
CA GLU A 552 30.21 -13.19 -7.65
C GLU A 552 30.01 -11.71 -8.02
N ASP A 553 28.82 -11.31 -8.47
CA ASP A 553 28.51 -9.91 -8.80
C ASP A 553 28.45 -9.06 -7.53
N ILE A 554 27.83 -9.58 -6.46
CA ILE A 554 27.75 -8.94 -5.15
C ILE A 554 29.15 -8.74 -4.55
N ASN A 555 30.05 -9.72 -4.68
CA ASN A 555 31.42 -9.62 -4.17
C ASN A 555 32.25 -8.55 -4.87
N ASN A 556 31.98 -8.32 -6.16
CA ASN A 556 32.66 -7.34 -7.00
C ASN A 556 31.85 -6.05 -7.20
N PHE A 557 30.72 -5.90 -6.50
CA PHE A 557 29.77 -4.81 -6.72
C PHE A 557 30.46 -3.46 -6.49
N PRO A 558 30.32 -2.45 -7.37
CA PRO A 558 31.12 -1.23 -7.27
C PRO A 558 30.79 -0.45 -5.99
N CYS A 559 31.81 0.06 -5.31
CA CYS A 559 31.63 0.65 -4.00
C CYS A 559 31.01 2.05 -4.07
N GLU A 560 31.26 2.81 -5.14
CA GLU A 560 30.64 4.12 -5.34
C GLU A 560 29.16 4.01 -5.69
N ASP A 561 28.79 3.05 -6.55
CA ASP A 561 27.40 2.72 -6.88
C ASP A 561 26.61 2.27 -5.63
N LEU A 562 27.21 1.40 -4.79
CA LEU A 562 26.61 0.98 -3.52
C LEU A 562 26.49 2.15 -2.52
N ARG A 563 27.49 3.04 -2.49
CA ARG A 563 27.51 4.25 -1.66
C ARG A 563 26.38 5.21 -2.04
N THR A 564 26.20 5.48 -3.33
CA THR A 564 25.14 6.36 -3.84
C THR A 564 23.76 5.82 -3.53
N ILE A 565 23.51 4.51 -3.76
CA ILE A 565 22.24 3.87 -3.38
C ILE A 565 21.99 4.00 -1.86
N ASN A 566 22.99 3.67 -1.04
CA ASN A 566 22.86 3.73 0.42
C ASN A 566 22.59 5.16 0.92
N GLN A 567 23.30 6.16 0.38
CA GLN A 567 23.12 7.58 0.73
C GLN A 567 21.73 8.11 0.36
N LEU A 568 21.19 7.69 -0.80
CA LEU A 568 19.84 8.06 -1.22
C LEU A 568 18.79 7.53 -0.24
N TRP A 569 18.85 6.23 0.10
CA TRP A 569 17.95 5.62 1.07
C TRP A 569 18.05 6.28 2.44
N LEU A 570 19.26 6.43 2.98
CA LEU A 570 19.49 7.09 4.27
C LEU A 570 18.96 8.53 4.28
N HIS A 571 19.21 9.33 3.24
CA HIS A 571 18.81 10.73 3.21
C HIS A 571 17.29 10.89 3.25
N TYR A 572 16.56 10.23 2.33
CA TYR A 572 15.12 10.40 2.22
C TYR A 572 14.36 9.68 3.33
N SER A 573 14.86 8.54 3.82
CA SER A 573 14.28 7.83 4.97
C SER A 573 14.65 8.43 6.33
N LYS A 574 15.41 9.53 6.38
CA LYS A 574 15.91 10.15 7.62
C LYS A 574 16.72 9.16 8.49
N GLY A 575 17.48 8.29 7.84
CA GLY A 575 18.32 7.25 8.46
C GLY A 575 17.59 5.97 8.84
N LYS A 576 16.31 5.79 8.48
CA LYS A 576 15.51 4.59 8.84
C LYS A 576 15.76 3.39 7.92
N PHE A 577 16.23 3.60 6.70
CA PHE A 577 16.40 2.59 5.65
C PHE A 577 17.77 2.74 4.97
N GLY A 578 18.37 1.63 4.53
CA GLY A 578 19.67 1.60 3.87
C GLY A 578 20.47 0.32 4.14
N PHE A 579 21.31 -0.07 3.18
CA PHE A 579 22.14 -1.28 3.29
C PHE A 579 23.17 -1.22 4.41
N SER A 580 23.69 -0.04 4.78
CA SER A 580 24.61 0.07 5.94
C SER A 580 23.92 -0.26 7.26
N VAL A 581 22.66 0.14 7.41
CA VAL A 581 21.90 -0.08 8.65
C VAL A 581 21.39 -1.53 8.76
N GLN A 582 21.01 -2.13 7.63
CA GLN A 582 20.76 -3.58 7.55
C GLN A 582 22.01 -4.39 7.89
N ALA A 583 23.17 -4.01 7.35
CA ALA A 583 24.44 -4.65 7.68
C ALA A 583 24.79 -4.48 9.17
N GLU A 584 24.54 -3.31 9.78
CA GLU A 584 24.73 -3.09 11.22
C GLU A 584 23.92 -4.10 12.05
N ILE A 585 22.62 -4.25 11.78
CA ILE A 585 21.76 -5.22 12.48
C ILE A 585 22.25 -6.65 12.24
N TYR A 586 22.52 -7.04 10.99
CA TYR A 586 22.94 -8.39 10.67
C TYR A 586 24.22 -8.79 11.44
N HIS A 587 25.24 -7.92 11.47
CA HIS A 587 26.45 -8.16 12.26
C HIS A 587 26.19 -8.11 13.78
N SER A 588 25.27 -7.27 14.26
CA SER A 588 24.92 -7.20 15.70
C SER A 588 24.30 -8.49 16.23
N LEU A 589 23.64 -9.26 15.36
CA LEU A 589 23.09 -10.59 15.66
C LEU A 589 24.13 -11.71 15.56
N GLY A 590 25.41 -11.37 15.34
CA GLY A 590 26.51 -12.32 15.12
C GLY A 590 26.70 -12.73 13.66
N GLY A 591 26.05 -12.06 12.72
CA GLY A 591 26.13 -12.36 11.29
C GLY A 591 27.55 -12.23 10.73
N THR A 592 27.96 -13.24 9.97
CA THR A 592 29.25 -13.29 9.27
C THR A 592 29.02 -13.51 7.78
N ARG A 593 30.07 -13.86 7.02
CA ARG A 593 29.92 -14.13 5.59
C ARG A 593 29.40 -15.56 5.34
N GLU A 594 29.61 -16.44 6.31
CA GLU A 594 29.18 -17.83 6.34
C GLU A 594 27.70 -17.94 6.73
N TYR A 595 26.97 -18.87 6.11
CA TYR A 595 25.55 -19.04 6.41
C TYR A 595 25.32 -19.55 7.83
N ASN A 596 24.55 -18.79 8.61
CA ASN A 596 23.93 -19.24 9.85
C ASN A 596 22.42 -18.99 9.78
N ARG A 597 21.65 -20.08 9.72
CA ARG A 597 20.19 -20.07 9.64
C ARG A 597 19.53 -19.30 10.78
N GLU A 598 19.95 -19.55 12.02
CA GLU A 598 19.34 -18.93 13.20
C GLU A 598 19.55 -17.41 13.21
N ILE A 599 20.74 -16.96 12.80
CA ILE A 599 21.08 -15.53 12.73
C ILE A 599 20.36 -14.85 11.56
N TRP A 600 20.29 -15.50 10.40
CA TRP A 600 19.56 -14.99 9.25
C TRP A 600 18.04 -14.90 9.52
N GLU A 601 17.46 -15.93 10.14
CA GLU A 601 16.06 -15.93 10.56
C GLU A 601 15.77 -14.78 11.56
N LYS A 602 16.58 -14.62 12.62
CA LYS A 602 16.48 -13.48 13.56
C LYS A 602 16.63 -12.12 12.88
N PHE A 603 17.50 -12.01 11.88
CA PHE A 603 17.67 -10.79 11.10
C PHE A 603 16.39 -10.48 10.32
N CYS A 604 15.84 -11.45 9.57
CA CYS A 604 14.63 -11.28 8.79
C CYS A 604 13.38 -11.03 9.66
N ASP A 605 13.30 -11.63 10.85
CA ASP A 605 12.28 -11.30 11.86
C ASP A 605 12.45 -9.83 12.33
N ARG A 606 13.70 -9.38 12.57
CA ARG A 606 14.00 -8.03 13.07
C ARG A 606 13.70 -6.91 12.07
N VAL A 607 14.04 -7.11 10.79
CA VAL A 607 13.72 -6.15 9.71
C VAL A 607 12.30 -6.31 9.17
N GLY A 608 11.52 -7.29 9.66
CA GLY A 608 10.13 -7.52 9.26
C GLY A 608 9.98 -8.04 7.83
N TRP A 609 10.85 -8.94 7.39
CA TRP A 609 10.62 -9.80 6.21
C TRP A 609 10.07 -11.17 6.60
N ARG A 610 9.92 -11.42 7.90
CA ARG A 610 9.22 -12.57 8.46
C ARG A 610 8.25 -12.12 9.54
N LYS A 611 7.19 -12.89 9.72
CA LYS A 611 6.21 -12.68 10.79
C LYS A 611 5.72 -14.04 11.29
N GLU A 612 5.76 -14.23 12.61
CA GLU A 612 5.27 -15.46 13.26
C GLU A 612 5.96 -16.76 12.77
N GLY A 613 7.14 -16.64 12.15
CA GLY A 613 7.95 -17.73 11.59
C GLY A 613 7.86 -17.86 10.06
N ASP A 614 6.83 -17.29 9.44
CA ASP A 614 6.60 -17.33 8.00
C ASP A 614 7.30 -16.18 7.26
N TRP A 615 7.69 -16.44 6.01
CA TRP A 615 8.34 -15.47 5.13
C TRP A 615 7.31 -14.57 4.45
N LEU A 616 7.49 -13.25 4.59
CA LEU A 616 6.65 -12.26 3.92
C LEU A 616 7.11 -12.08 2.48
N CYS A 617 6.17 -12.11 1.53
CA CYS A 617 6.49 -11.78 0.14
C CYS A 617 6.68 -10.26 0.00
N HIS A 618 7.31 -9.82 -1.08
CA HIS A 618 7.58 -8.38 -1.32
C HIS A 618 6.34 -7.50 -1.16
N TYR A 619 5.17 -7.98 -1.56
CA TYR A 619 3.90 -7.26 -1.47
C TYR A 619 3.36 -7.11 -0.05
N ASP A 620 3.78 -7.99 0.87
CA ASP A 620 3.39 -7.99 2.29
C ASP A 620 4.39 -7.20 3.15
N LEU A 621 5.46 -6.69 2.53
CA LEU A 621 6.38 -5.73 3.15
C LEU A 621 5.69 -4.37 3.32
N THR A 622 5.97 -3.72 4.44
CA THR A 622 5.41 -2.43 4.83
C THR A 622 6.15 -1.28 4.16
N PHE A 623 5.67 -0.79 3.02
CA PHE A 623 6.24 0.36 2.30
C PHE A 623 5.84 1.72 2.91
N SER A 624 6.07 1.89 4.21
CA SER A 624 5.74 3.12 4.96
C SER A 624 6.92 3.62 5.76
N LEU A 625 7.26 4.91 5.63
CA LEU A 625 8.28 5.53 6.49
C LEU A 625 7.88 5.48 7.97
N GLU A 626 6.59 5.43 8.27
CA GLU A 626 6.06 5.43 9.64
C GLU A 626 5.93 3.98 10.15
N ASP A 627 5.17 3.15 9.44
CA ASP A 627 4.74 1.83 9.91
C ASP A 627 5.78 0.70 9.71
N ALA A 628 6.75 0.85 8.81
CA ALA A 628 7.77 -0.18 8.61
C ALA A 628 8.66 -0.32 9.84
N PRO A 629 9.19 -1.52 10.14
CA PRO A 629 10.33 -1.66 11.03
C PRO A 629 11.51 -0.79 10.57
N ARG A 630 12.41 -0.48 11.49
CA ARG A 630 13.71 0.09 11.11
C ARG A 630 14.44 -0.91 10.20
N ASP A 631 15.11 -0.40 9.17
CA ASP A 631 16.01 -1.16 8.29
C ASP A 631 15.29 -2.19 7.40
N HIS A 632 13.96 -2.09 7.32
CA HIS A 632 13.07 -2.90 6.49
C HIS A 632 13.36 -2.79 4.99
N LEU A 633 13.84 -1.63 4.52
CA LEU A 633 14.16 -1.35 3.13
C LEU A 633 15.65 -0.93 2.97
N PRO A 634 16.30 -1.21 1.82
CA PRO A 634 15.75 -1.88 0.64
C PRO A 634 15.40 -3.35 0.90
N GLY A 635 14.23 -3.79 0.41
CA GLY A 635 13.72 -5.14 0.55
C GLY A 635 14.28 -6.05 -0.55
N PHE A 636 14.94 -7.14 -0.16
CA PHE A 636 15.59 -8.06 -1.10
C PHE A 636 14.61 -8.87 -1.98
N GLY A 637 13.30 -8.60 -1.89
CA GLY A 637 12.23 -9.24 -2.67
C GLY A 637 11.73 -8.47 -3.89
N ALA A 638 12.25 -7.27 -4.16
CA ALA A 638 11.70 -6.34 -5.17
C ALA A 638 12.04 -6.69 -6.63
N GLY A 639 11.62 -7.88 -7.08
CA GLY A 639 11.67 -8.31 -8.48
C GLY A 639 13.03 -8.84 -8.96
N VAL A 640 13.00 -10.10 -9.43
CA VAL A 640 14.04 -10.78 -10.21
C VAL A 640 15.34 -11.09 -9.45
N PHE A 641 15.23 -11.98 -8.47
CA PHE A 641 16.33 -12.74 -7.88
C PHE A 641 15.81 -14.12 -7.41
N TRP A 642 16.54 -15.24 -7.39
CA TRP A 642 17.86 -15.60 -7.95
C TRP A 642 17.69 -16.99 -8.62
N SER A 643 18.19 -17.23 -9.85
CA SER A 643 18.13 -18.59 -10.46
C SER A 643 19.43 -19.38 -10.20
N GLY A 644 19.31 -20.51 -9.50
CA GLY A 644 20.45 -21.34 -9.10
C GLY A 644 21.01 -22.24 -10.21
N ASP A 645 21.98 -21.74 -10.97
CA ASP A 645 22.87 -22.57 -11.81
C ASP A 645 24.14 -23.01 -11.04
N VAL A 646 23.96 -23.65 -9.88
CA VAL A 646 24.98 -24.49 -9.22
C VAL A 646 24.35 -25.41 -8.16
N GLY A 647 23.77 -26.54 -8.58
CA GLY A 647 23.68 -27.81 -7.83
C GLY A 647 23.05 -27.85 -6.41
N ALA A 648 22.54 -26.74 -5.88
CA ALA A 648 21.99 -26.57 -4.54
C ALA A 648 20.56 -26.02 -4.62
N GLY A 649 19.81 -26.09 -3.52
CA GLY A 649 18.37 -25.77 -3.52
C GLY A 649 18.11 -24.28 -3.81
N ALA A 650 16.89 -23.94 -4.23
CA ALA A 650 16.50 -22.54 -4.40
C ALA A 650 16.59 -21.73 -3.09
N GLU A 651 16.51 -22.41 -1.94
CA GLU A 651 16.77 -21.83 -0.61
C GLU A 651 18.24 -21.36 -0.46
N ASP A 652 19.20 -22.07 -1.06
CA ASP A 652 20.64 -21.83 -0.87
C ASP A 652 21.20 -20.60 -1.62
N VAL A 653 20.47 -19.98 -2.56
CA VAL A 653 21.02 -18.83 -3.32
C VAL A 653 20.62 -17.49 -2.69
N TRP A 654 19.40 -17.39 -2.18
CA TRP A 654 18.87 -16.20 -1.52
C TRP A 654 19.70 -15.78 -0.29
N LEU A 655 20.07 -16.77 0.52
CA LEU A 655 20.82 -16.60 1.76
C LEU A 655 22.20 -15.97 1.49
N TRP A 656 22.92 -16.46 0.49
CA TRP A 656 24.32 -16.11 0.27
C TRP A 656 24.50 -14.71 -0.32
N CYS A 657 23.48 -14.17 -0.97
CA CYS A 657 23.57 -12.87 -1.62
C CYS A 657 23.23 -11.71 -0.66
N GLY A 658 22.30 -11.91 0.29
CA GLY A 658 22.07 -10.96 1.38
C GLY A 658 23.29 -10.81 2.29
N MET A 659 23.82 -11.92 2.78
CA MET A 659 25.06 -11.95 3.59
C MET A 659 26.27 -11.44 2.79
N GLY A 660 26.35 -11.80 1.50
CA GLY A 660 27.34 -11.27 0.57
C GLY A 660 27.29 -9.74 0.46
N LEU A 661 26.09 -9.14 0.41
CA LEU A 661 25.92 -7.70 0.31
C LEU A 661 26.30 -7.00 1.62
N PHE A 662 25.90 -7.53 2.78
CA PHE A 662 26.30 -6.96 4.07
C PHE A 662 27.82 -7.08 4.31
N SER A 663 28.43 -8.17 3.83
CA SER A 663 29.89 -8.29 3.74
C SER A 663 30.50 -7.25 2.80
N ARG A 664 29.88 -6.99 1.63
CA ARG A 664 30.34 -6.00 0.65
C ARG A 664 30.26 -4.57 1.17
N VAL A 665 29.14 -4.18 1.79
CA VAL A 665 28.93 -2.90 2.50
C VAL A 665 30.10 -2.61 3.43
N LYS A 666 30.47 -3.58 4.28
CA LYS A 666 31.62 -3.48 5.18
C LYS A 666 32.95 -3.29 4.43
N THR A 667 33.20 -4.03 3.34
CA THR A 667 34.42 -3.83 2.53
C THR A 667 34.46 -2.50 1.78
N CYS A 668 33.30 -1.89 1.53
CA CYS A 668 33.18 -0.57 0.91
C CYS A 668 33.23 0.59 1.92
N ASN A 669 33.43 0.31 3.22
CA ASN A 669 33.43 1.29 4.31
C ASN A 669 32.16 2.17 4.31
N LEU A 670 30.99 1.51 4.39
CA LEU A 670 29.65 2.11 4.46
C LEU A 670 28.98 1.86 5.81
#